data_AF-A0A8T5L7J2-F1
#
_entry.id   AF-A0A8T5L7J2-F1
#
_cell.length_a   1.000
_cell.length_b   1.000
_cell.length_c   1.000
_cell.angle_alpha   90.00
_cell.angle_beta   90.00
_cell.angle_gamma   90.00
#
_symmetry.space_group_name_H-M   'P 1'
#
loop_
_entity.id
_entity.type
_entity.pdbx_description
1 polymer ?
#
loop_
_entity_poly.entity_id
_entity_poly.type
_entity_poly.pdbx_seq_one_letter_code
_entity_poly.pdbx_strand_id
1 'polypeptide(L)'
;MVKVQSLRKDFDTFSRGINRLQELRKELDTLDTKGFEVDANSIRAKLKNVSMIPQIEKEIGELKRKIKGSSPSVSSTHLKHKIVALENYVKQRSSKKQLSGKEVKQVKQIPNLKREISVLKKKVFPNISKGDIDRGVADVVNSRFKDFIDSIDFELSNRIKNKEKIMDSQLKFDISEHEKDYRLKFNELKNKLVEMYNAKINTEMQKKIDKDFKEQVKKKVDFEKKKLRVEDKKIKEVMNVENKRVREAIMSDEKKVREAMEIENRKTNLSMELEKKRTRESMETENKRIKDAMEIEKQRARESLDAENKRIKDAMEIEKKRTRESMDAENKKLRENYLRNIQKRFESEKTKLKEHMIEKLRHESELRIAQERELIEAKLKADMQQREKQHDVMVEEKVKKSALNYEGLKQKLSNLILQNKEKQRALEVRLKKELEMKDKEHEAEFKRRTRNTILENEKLREKLNVLITEYNNKKDIIEGALNKEFNLRKNELEKDYRARVKKKMSEYNNLKAKMTDLINMNKKREIDAQEKLKNSEIDLKNHMLQKERMNRALYKVRLKKKTDLINKTKRRLVDIINKNKIENDIIQNRLNTVMKDNKKVIEKRYKEKTEKKNSVFKRLKQRYGDMIVKHSSEFEKQKAFLESGIQKKESDVDKEKLRIEAELNREKQKLELLITEKRNDYNKEHMDLVNQIKNNKKILENKMMREHQNTLLYRARLKKELQKQFEKRFNNTITNREKVLRESIKNEMEAKLRHEIEKREQLIDKRKLQLEMEIQKQAKSLLG
;
A
#
# COMPACT_ATOMS: atom_id res chain seq x y z
N MET A 1 45.88 35.88 20.02
CA MET A 1 44.84 35.80 21.08
C MET A 1 44.59 34.39 21.62
N VAL A 2 44.48 33.33 20.80
CA VAL A 2 44.17 31.96 21.27
C VAL A 2 45.17 31.40 22.30
N LYS A 3 46.48 31.69 22.16
CA LYS A 3 47.52 31.22 23.10
C LYS A 3 47.42 31.84 24.51
N VAL A 4 46.89 33.06 24.63
CA VAL A 4 46.75 33.72 25.94
C VAL A 4 45.60 33.13 26.75
N GLN A 5 44.53 32.70 26.07
CA GLN A 5 43.40 32.05 26.71
C GLN A 5 43.74 30.63 27.20
N SER A 6 44.56 29.87 26.46
CA SER A 6 45.03 28.56 26.93
C SER A 6 45.94 28.71 28.15
N LEU A 7 46.88 29.67 28.13
CA LEU A 7 47.73 29.97 29.29
C LEU A 7 46.94 30.36 30.53
N ARG A 8 45.91 31.21 30.41
CA ARG A 8 45.05 31.57 31.56
C ARG A 8 44.34 30.34 32.15
N LYS A 9 43.85 29.43 31.29
CA LYS A 9 43.22 28.18 31.75
C LYS A 9 44.22 27.25 32.42
N ASP A 10 45.45 27.18 31.92
CA ASP A 10 46.51 26.37 32.52
C ASP A 10 46.91 26.92 33.89
N PHE A 11 47.02 28.25 34.03
CA PHE A 11 47.25 28.93 35.31
C PHE A 11 46.10 28.71 36.31
N ASP A 12 44.85 28.82 35.87
CA ASP A 12 43.68 28.56 36.72
C ASP A 12 43.65 27.10 37.18
N THR A 13 43.94 26.16 36.28
CA THR A 13 44.00 24.73 36.59
C THR A 13 45.11 24.43 37.59
N PHE A 14 46.28 25.06 37.40
CA PHE A 14 47.41 24.93 38.31
C PHE A 14 47.13 25.54 39.69
N SER A 15 46.50 26.72 39.74
CA SER A 15 46.12 27.38 40.99
C SER A 15 45.11 26.55 41.78
N ARG A 16 44.10 25.96 41.11
CA ARG A 16 43.17 25.02 41.74
C ARG A 16 43.88 23.77 42.25
N GLY A 17 44.84 23.26 41.49
CA GLY A 17 45.67 22.14 41.88
C GLY A 17 46.49 22.42 43.15
N ILE A 18 47.10 23.61 43.26
CA ILE A 18 47.82 24.01 44.48
C ILE A 18 46.88 24.08 45.69
N ASN A 19 45.70 24.69 45.54
CA ASN A 19 44.73 24.77 46.63
C ASN A 19 44.29 23.37 47.08
N ARG A 20 44.05 22.46 46.13
CA ARG A 20 43.68 21.08 46.45
C ARG A 20 44.80 20.31 47.16
N LEU A 21 46.07 20.51 46.77
CA LEU A 21 47.19 19.94 47.50
C LEU A 21 47.28 20.44 48.94
N GLN A 22 47.00 21.73 49.18
CA GLN A 22 46.96 22.28 50.53
C GLN A 22 45.85 21.65 51.38
N GLU A 23 44.67 21.40 50.80
CA GLU A 23 43.59 20.67 51.48
C GLU A 23 44.01 19.24 51.83
N LEU A 24 44.58 18.49 50.87
CA LEU A 24 45.03 17.11 51.10
C LEU A 24 46.14 17.02 52.13
N ARG A 25 47.00 18.04 52.20
CA ARG A 25 48.02 18.15 53.24
C ARG A 25 47.38 18.29 54.63
N LYS A 26 46.41 19.20 54.78
CA LYS A 26 45.66 19.36 56.03
C LYS A 26 44.94 18.07 56.40
N GLU A 27 44.29 17.42 55.43
CA GLU A 27 43.59 16.15 55.63
C GLU A 27 44.54 15.03 56.11
N LEU A 28 45.73 14.93 55.52
CA LEU A 28 46.73 13.95 55.95
C LEU A 28 47.28 14.25 57.35
N ASP A 29 47.54 15.52 57.66
CA ASP A 29 48.07 15.92 58.97
C ASP A 29 47.03 15.79 60.10
N THR A 30 45.72 15.76 59.77
CA THR A 30 44.65 15.46 60.74
C THR A 30 44.47 13.96 61.04
N LEU A 31 45.09 13.05 60.27
CA LEU A 31 44.95 11.61 60.50
C LEU A 31 45.93 11.11 61.56
N ASP A 32 45.46 10.22 62.45
CA ASP A 32 46.33 9.48 63.35
C ASP A 32 47.10 8.42 62.56
N THR A 33 48.36 8.72 62.26
CA THR A 33 49.23 7.92 61.40
C THR A 33 50.16 7.00 62.17
N LYS A 34 49.96 6.84 63.49
CA LYS A 34 50.74 5.90 64.31
C LYS A 34 50.61 4.46 63.78
N GLY A 35 51.74 3.84 63.49
CA GLY A 35 51.83 2.49 62.88
C GLY A 35 51.72 2.47 61.35
N PHE A 36 51.51 3.61 60.69
CA PHE A 36 51.46 3.75 59.24
C PHE A 36 52.35 4.91 58.73
N GLU A 37 53.42 5.22 59.44
CA GLU A 37 54.29 6.38 59.19
C GLU A 37 54.95 6.29 57.80
N VAL A 38 55.26 5.09 57.33
CA VAL A 38 55.85 4.85 56.00
C VAL A 38 54.89 5.29 54.89
N ASP A 39 53.63 4.89 54.99
CA ASP A 39 52.58 5.26 54.03
C ASP A 39 52.32 6.77 54.08
N ALA A 40 52.20 7.33 55.29
CA ALA A 40 52.01 8.77 55.48
C ALA A 40 53.17 9.60 54.91
N ASN A 41 54.42 9.18 55.12
CA ASN A 41 55.61 9.87 54.61
C ASN A 41 55.73 9.78 53.08
N SER A 42 55.37 8.64 52.49
CA SER A 42 55.26 8.47 51.04
C SER A 42 54.26 9.45 50.43
N ILE A 43 53.10 9.63 51.07
CA ILE A 43 52.08 10.60 50.62
C ILE A 43 52.60 12.04 50.79
N ARG A 44 53.27 12.37 51.90
CA ARG A 44 53.87 13.69 52.12
C ARG A 44 54.91 14.07 51.07
N ALA A 45 55.73 13.12 50.63
CA ALA A 45 56.71 13.36 49.57
C ALA A 45 56.05 13.75 48.23
N LYS A 46 54.86 13.18 47.95
CA LYS A 46 54.11 13.43 46.72
C LYS A 46 53.30 14.73 46.73
N LEU A 47 52.97 15.26 47.91
CA LEU A 47 52.21 16.52 48.10
C LEU A 47 52.88 17.77 47.50
N LYS A 48 54.11 17.67 47.00
CA LYS A 48 54.79 18.76 46.27
C LYS A 48 54.41 18.87 44.80
N ASN A 49 53.76 17.85 44.22
CA ASN A 49 53.47 17.79 42.79
C ASN A 49 51.97 17.81 42.47
N VAL A 50 51.51 18.87 41.79
CA VAL A 50 50.11 19.09 41.40
C VAL A 50 49.58 17.97 40.50
N SER A 51 50.42 17.36 39.67
CA SER A 51 49.96 16.27 38.79
C SER A 51 49.64 14.98 39.53
N MET A 52 50.08 14.85 40.79
CA MET A 52 49.94 13.63 41.60
C MET A 52 48.72 13.66 42.53
N ILE A 53 47.92 14.74 42.51
CA ILE A 53 46.71 14.91 43.33
C ILE A 53 45.80 13.65 43.32
N PRO A 54 45.45 13.06 42.15
CA PRO A 54 44.54 11.90 42.15
C PRO A 54 45.14 10.67 42.86
N GLN A 55 46.47 10.50 42.75
CA GLN A 55 47.16 9.39 43.38
C GLN A 55 47.29 9.62 44.89
N ILE A 56 47.56 10.86 45.31
CA ILE A 56 47.59 11.28 46.71
C ILE A 56 46.22 11.06 47.36
N GLU A 57 45.12 11.46 46.72
CA GLU A 57 43.76 11.25 47.20
C GLU A 57 43.45 9.76 47.43
N LYS A 58 43.86 8.92 46.47
CA LYS A 58 43.69 7.47 46.57
C LYS A 58 44.50 6.88 47.73
N GLU A 59 45.76 7.27 47.86
CA GLU A 59 46.65 6.77 48.93
C GLU A 59 46.18 7.26 50.31
N ILE A 60 45.70 8.50 50.44
CA ILE A 60 45.05 9.00 51.67
C ILE A 60 43.78 8.18 51.98
N GLY A 61 42.95 7.88 50.98
CA GLY A 61 41.76 7.06 51.15
C GLY A 61 42.07 5.60 51.57
N GLU A 62 43.13 5.01 51.02
CA GLU A 62 43.61 3.69 51.43
C GLU A 62 44.17 3.69 52.85
N LEU A 63 44.97 4.71 53.18
CA LEU A 63 45.50 4.90 54.53
C LEU A 63 44.35 5.07 55.55
N LYS A 64 43.33 5.87 55.24
CA LYS A 64 42.11 5.99 56.06
C LYS A 64 41.41 4.66 56.28
N ARG A 65 41.32 3.80 55.25
CA ARG A 65 40.70 2.47 55.37
C ARG A 65 41.53 1.52 56.21
N LYS A 66 42.87 1.54 56.06
CA LYS A 66 43.80 0.78 56.90
C LYS A 66 43.71 1.19 58.37
N ILE A 67 43.72 2.50 58.65
CA ILE A 67 43.57 3.04 60.01
C ILE A 67 42.22 2.66 60.62
N LYS A 68 41.13 2.68 59.85
CA LYS A 68 39.79 2.27 60.32
C LYS A 68 39.59 0.75 60.40
N GLY A 69 40.59 -0.07 60.09
CA GLY A 69 40.49 -1.54 60.10
C GLY A 69 39.50 -2.14 59.08
N SER A 70 38.91 -1.32 58.21
CA SER A 70 37.93 -1.75 57.20
C SER A 70 38.65 -2.10 55.90
N SER A 71 39.38 -3.22 55.92
CA SER A 71 39.84 -3.85 54.67
C SER A 71 38.70 -4.69 54.07
N PRO A 72 38.49 -4.68 52.74
CA PRO A 72 37.47 -5.52 52.11
C PRO A 72 37.84 -6.98 52.33
N SER A 73 36.98 -7.72 53.04
CA SER A 73 37.22 -9.13 53.33
C SER A 73 37.34 -9.90 52.02
N VAL A 74 38.55 -10.37 51.74
CA VAL A 74 38.81 -11.26 50.61
C VAL A 74 38.10 -12.57 50.92
N SER A 75 37.04 -12.85 50.15
CA SER A 75 36.22 -14.06 50.23
C SER A 75 37.06 -15.32 50.45
N SER A 76 36.87 -15.94 51.62
CA SER A 76 37.68 -17.06 52.14
C SER A 76 37.64 -18.34 51.29
N THR A 77 36.81 -18.36 50.24
CA THR A 77 36.70 -19.48 49.30
C THR A 77 37.91 -19.59 48.38
N HIS A 78 38.51 -18.47 47.95
CA HIS A 78 39.67 -18.52 47.05
C HIS A 78 40.96 -18.97 47.75
N LEU A 79 41.14 -18.58 49.02
CA LEU A 79 42.27 -19.02 49.82
C LEU A 79 42.13 -20.50 50.21
N LYS A 80 40.91 -20.98 50.52
CA LYS A 80 40.67 -22.41 50.78
C LYS A 80 41.03 -23.30 49.60
N HIS A 81 40.65 -22.93 48.38
CA HIS A 81 41.04 -23.71 47.19
C HIS A 81 42.55 -23.68 46.92
N LYS A 82 43.22 -22.55 47.19
CA LYS A 82 44.68 -22.44 47.06
C LYS A 82 45.43 -23.25 48.12
N ILE A 83 44.92 -23.28 49.34
CA ILE A 83 45.47 -24.08 50.45
C ILE A 83 45.30 -25.57 50.14
N VAL A 84 44.11 -26.01 49.71
CA VAL A 84 43.87 -27.42 49.32
C VAL A 84 44.74 -27.83 48.12
N ALA A 85 44.93 -26.94 47.14
CA ALA A 85 45.82 -27.19 46.01
C ALA A 85 47.30 -27.30 46.44
N LEU A 86 47.75 -26.45 47.36
CA LEU A 86 49.11 -26.49 47.91
C LEU A 86 49.32 -27.71 48.82
N GLU A 87 48.34 -28.09 49.63
CA GLU A 87 48.38 -29.30 50.47
C GLU A 87 48.47 -30.56 49.62
N ASN A 88 47.73 -30.64 48.50
CA ASN A 88 47.84 -31.76 47.55
C ASN A 88 49.18 -31.78 46.83
N TYR A 89 49.73 -30.61 46.48
CA TYR A 89 51.06 -30.51 45.86
C TYR A 89 52.19 -30.90 46.82
N VAL A 90 52.06 -30.55 48.11
CA VAL A 90 53.01 -30.94 49.16
C VAL A 90 52.90 -32.43 49.49
N LYS A 91 51.69 -32.99 49.56
CA LYS A 91 51.47 -34.45 49.74
C LYS A 91 52.01 -35.29 48.58
N GLN A 92 51.98 -34.76 47.35
CA GLN A 92 52.58 -35.44 46.19
C GLN A 92 54.11 -35.38 46.17
N ARG A 93 54.74 -34.36 46.78
CA ARG A 93 56.21 -34.26 46.85
C ARG A 93 56.83 -34.88 48.11
N SER A 94 56.11 -35.01 49.22
CA SER A 94 56.67 -35.57 50.46
C SER A 94 56.87 -37.08 50.45
N SER A 95 56.39 -37.80 49.42
CA SER A 95 56.55 -39.26 49.30
C SER A 95 57.78 -39.72 48.51
N LYS A 96 58.61 -38.81 47.97
CA LYS A 96 59.89 -39.20 47.33
C LYS A 96 61.01 -38.21 47.62
N LYS A 97 62.10 -38.74 48.20
CA LYS A 97 63.37 -38.09 48.60
C LYS A 97 63.45 -37.60 50.05
N GLN A 98 63.16 -38.46 51.02
CA GLN A 98 64.08 -38.57 52.16
C GLN A 98 65.32 -39.30 51.62
N LEU A 99 66.52 -38.75 51.88
CA LEU A 99 67.79 -39.46 51.68
C LEU A 99 67.63 -40.87 52.23
N SER A 100 68.01 -41.88 51.45
CA SER A 100 67.86 -43.27 51.87
C SER A 100 68.59 -43.45 53.20
N GLY A 101 68.07 -44.27 54.11
CA GLY A 101 68.70 -44.49 55.42
C GLY A 101 70.17 -44.93 55.35
N LYS A 102 70.64 -45.40 54.19
CA LYS A 102 72.04 -45.71 53.90
C LYS A 102 72.88 -44.43 53.67
N GLU A 103 72.35 -43.43 52.98
CA GLU A 103 73.03 -42.15 52.73
C GLU A 103 73.16 -41.29 54.01
N VAL A 104 72.11 -41.26 54.84
CA VAL A 104 72.14 -40.55 56.14
C VAL A 104 73.13 -41.21 57.12
N LYS A 105 73.29 -42.54 57.08
CA LYS A 105 74.27 -43.26 57.90
C LYS A 105 75.71 -42.98 57.46
N GLN A 106 75.98 -42.83 56.16
CA GLN A 106 77.33 -42.53 55.65
C GLN A 106 77.78 -41.10 55.96
N VAL A 107 76.88 -40.12 55.88
CA VAL A 107 77.21 -38.71 56.21
C VAL A 107 77.41 -38.52 57.72
N LYS A 108 76.70 -39.27 58.57
CA LYS A 108 76.91 -39.25 60.04
C LYS A 108 78.24 -39.86 60.50
N GLN A 109 78.94 -40.64 59.68
CA GLN A 109 80.23 -41.26 60.05
C GLN A 109 81.46 -40.39 59.75
N ILE A 110 81.31 -39.31 58.98
CA ILE A 110 82.42 -38.40 58.62
C ILE A 110 83.08 -37.76 59.86
N PRO A 111 82.35 -37.33 60.91
CA PRO A 111 82.97 -36.84 62.15
C PRO A 111 83.74 -37.91 62.93
N ASN A 112 83.30 -39.18 62.85
CA ASN A 112 83.92 -40.29 63.57
C ASN A 112 85.25 -40.72 62.91
N LEU A 113 85.31 -40.73 61.58
CA LEU A 113 86.57 -40.97 60.84
C LEU A 113 87.62 -39.89 61.14
N LYS A 114 87.20 -38.63 61.31
CA LYS A 114 88.11 -37.53 61.68
C LYS A 114 88.67 -37.67 63.10
N ARG A 115 87.88 -38.24 64.03
CA ARG A 115 88.33 -38.59 65.39
C ARG A 115 89.27 -39.79 65.37
N GLU A 116 88.96 -40.85 64.62
CA GLU A 116 89.81 -42.04 64.50
C GLU A 116 91.17 -41.72 63.85
N ILE A 117 91.22 -40.86 62.83
CA ILE A 117 92.47 -40.38 62.23
C ILE A 117 93.30 -39.54 63.23
N SER A 118 92.64 -38.76 64.09
CA SER A 118 93.31 -37.98 65.14
C SER A 118 93.87 -38.89 66.25
N VAL A 119 93.15 -39.96 66.61
CA VAL A 119 93.61 -40.98 67.57
C VAL A 119 94.74 -41.82 66.98
N LEU A 120 94.68 -42.20 65.70
CA LEU A 120 95.76 -42.91 65.00
C LEU A 120 97.01 -42.04 64.88
N LYS A 121 96.89 -40.75 64.56
CA LYS A 121 98.04 -39.82 64.57
C LYS A 121 98.71 -39.71 65.94
N LYS A 122 97.93 -39.71 67.03
CA LYS A 122 98.47 -39.72 68.41
C LYS A 122 99.08 -41.06 68.83
N LYS A 123 98.62 -42.19 68.28
CA LYS A 123 99.15 -43.53 68.59
C LYS A 123 100.36 -43.93 67.76
N VAL A 124 100.44 -43.48 66.51
CA VAL A 124 101.52 -43.87 65.58
C VAL A 124 102.76 -42.98 65.72
N PHE A 125 102.60 -41.74 66.21
CA PHE A 125 103.73 -40.80 66.37
C PHE A 125 103.85 -40.19 67.77
N PRO A 126 104.01 -40.95 68.88
CA PRO A 126 104.21 -40.31 70.18
C PRO A 126 105.63 -39.80 70.38
N ASN A 127 106.67 -40.44 69.83
CA ASN A 127 108.08 -40.07 70.07
C ASN A 127 109.00 -40.67 68.98
N ILE A 128 109.24 -39.95 67.88
CA ILE A 128 110.37 -40.25 66.98
C ILE A 128 111.41 -39.17 67.22
N SER A 129 112.14 -39.30 68.33
CA SER A 129 113.41 -38.62 68.53
C SER A 129 114.43 -39.23 67.57
N LYS A 130 115.16 -38.36 66.88
CA LYS A 130 116.31 -38.67 66.00
C LYS A 130 117.22 -39.70 66.66
N GLY A 131 117.20 -40.93 66.14
CA GLY A 131 118.11 -42.00 66.48
C GLY A 131 118.33 -42.84 65.23
N ASP A 132 119.59 -43.07 64.89
CA ASP A 132 120.01 -43.79 63.69
C ASP A 132 119.41 -45.20 63.69
N ILE A 133 118.51 -45.45 62.74
CA ILE A 133 117.92 -46.77 62.50
C ILE A 133 118.76 -47.46 61.42
N ASP A 134 119.21 -48.65 61.77
CA ASP A 134 120.05 -49.53 60.96
C ASP A 134 119.41 -49.87 59.60
N ARG A 135 120.17 -49.74 58.51
CA ARG A 135 119.69 -49.79 57.12
C ARG A 135 118.97 -51.11 56.77
N GLY A 136 119.29 -52.22 57.45
CA GLY A 136 118.67 -53.53 57.20
C GLY A 136 117.21 -53.64 57.66
N VAL A 137 116.79 -52.86 58.67
CA VAL A 137 115.40 -52.88 59.17
C VAL A 137 114.52 -51.93 58.35
N ALA A 138 115.10 -50.87 57.78
CA ALA A 138 114.40 -49.90 56.95
C ALA A 138 113.80 -50.54 55.68
N ASP A 139 114.50 -51.48 55.03
CA ASP A 139 114.03 -52.10 53.78
C ASP A 139 112.88 -53.11 54.00
N VAL A 140 112.90 -53.84 55.12
CA VAL A 140 111.80 -54.77 55.50
C VAL A 140 110.56 -54.02 55.94
N VAL A 141 110.73 -52.92 56.68
CA VAL A 141 109.60 -52.06 57.07
C VAL A 141 109.07 -51.32 55.84
N ASN A 142 109.92 -50.81 54.94
CA ASN A 142 109.49 -50.10 53.74
C ASN A 142 108.75 -51.01 52.75
N SER A 143 109.16 -52.27 52.57
CA SER A 143 108.43 -53.19 51.68
C SER A 143 107.02 -53.51 52.20
N ARG A 144 106.88 -53.89 53.48
CA ARG A 144 105.55 -54.14 54.06
C ARG A 144 104.69 -52.90 54.22
N PHE A 145 105.32 -51.75 54.50
CA PHE A 145 104.62 -50.47 54.59
C PHE A 145 104.17 -50.02 53.20
N LYS A 146 104.96 -50.26 52.16
CA LYS A 146 104.57 -49.98 50.77
C LYS A 146 103.38 -50.83 50.34
N ASP A 147 103.38 -52.13 50.61
CA ASP A 147 102.21 -52.98 50.31
C ASP A 147 100.94 -52.51 51.03
N PHE A 148 101.08 -52.00 52.25
CA PHE A 148 99.99 -51.42 53.01
C PHE A 148 99.50 -50.09 52.41
N ILE A 149 100.41 -49.20 52.01
CA ILE A 149 100.07 -47.94 51.33
C ILE A 149 99.42 -48.23 49.97
N ASP A 150 99.96 -49.16 49.19
CA ASP A 150 99.42 -49.56 47.89
C ASP A 150 98.02 -50.17 48.04
N SER A 151 97.77 -50.94 49.10
CA SER A 151 96.43 -51.45 49.43
C SER A 151 95.44 -50.34 49.78
N ILE A 152 95.87 -49.33 50.56
CA ILE A 152 95.04 -48.17 50.90
C ILE A 152 94.76 -47.33 49.65
N ASP A 153 95.77 -47.07 48.83
CA ASP A 153 95.65 -46.29 47.60
C ASP A 153 94.75 -47.00 46.57
N PHE A 154 94.84 -48.32 46.48
CA PHE A 154 93.93 -49.12 45.65
C PHE A 154 92.49 -49.04 46.16
N GLU A 155 92.26 -49.16 47.47
CA GLU A 155 90.91 -49.07 48.05
C GLU A 155 90.32 -47.65 47.90
N LEU A 156 91.11 -46.60 48.15
CA LEU A 156 90.71 -45.22 47.97
C LEU A 156 90.42 -44.91 46.50
N SER A 157 91.28 -45.37 45.58
CA SER A 157 91.05 -45.23 44.14
C SER A 157 89.75 -45.90 43.70
N ASN A 158 89.45 -47.10 44.21
CA ASN A 158 88.20 -47.79 43.92
C ASN A 158 86.98 -47.08 44.51
N ARG A 159 87.08 -46.56 45.73
CA ARG A 159 86.00 -45.76 46.35
C ARG A 159 85.75 -44.45 45.58
N ILE A 160 86.80 -43.79 45.10
CA ILE A 160 86.70 -42.58 44.27
C ILE A 160 86.03 -42.93 42.94
N LYS A 161 86.52 -43.94 42.21
CA LYS A 161 85.91 -44.40 40.94
C LYS A 161 84.44 -44.78 41.10
N ASN A 162 84.08 -45.44 42.20
CA ASN A 162 82.68 -45.79 42.47
C ASN A 162 81.81 -44.55 42.76
N LYS A 163 82.33 -43.57 43.50
CA LYS A 163 81.62 -42.29 43.72
C LYS A 163 81.48 -41.49 42.44
N GLU A 164 82.50 -41.44 41.59
CA GLU A 164 82.43 -40.81 40.27
C GLU A 164 81.35 -41.45 39.41
N LYS A 165 81.28 -42.78 39.34
CA LYS A 165 80.21 -43.49 38.62
C LYS A 165 78.81 -43.16 39.15
N ILE A 166 78.64 -43.05 40.47
CA ILE A 166 77.36 -42.69 41.09
C ILE A 166 76.99 -41.24 40.74
N MET A 167 77.93 -40.30 40.88
CA MET A 167 77.70 -38.90 40.52
C MET A 167 77.38 -38.74 39.04
N ASP A 168 78.10 -39.41 38.15
CA ASP A 168 77.85 -39.39 36.71
C ASP A 168 76.47 -39.94 36.36
N SER A 169 76.06 -41.03 37.02
CA SER A 169 74.73 -41.62 36.82
C SER A 169 73.63 -40.68 37.30
N GLN A 170 73.84 -40.01 38.43
CA GLN A 170 72.90 -39.04 38.99
C GLN A 170 72.84 -37.76 38.15
N LEU A 171 73.98 -37.26 37.67
CA LEU A 171 74.04 -36.11 36.78
C LEU A 171 73.33 -36.40 35.45
N LYS A 172 73.53 -37.59 34.88
CA LYS A 172 72.80 -38.03 33.67
C LYS A 172 71.30 -38.11 33.91
N PHE A 173 70.88 -38.61 35.07
CA PHE A 173 69.47 -38.65 35.46
C PHE A 173 68.87 -37.24 35.59
N ASP A 174 69.53 -36.34 36.31
CA ASP A 174 69.06 -34.96 36.53
C ASP A 174 69.02 -34.17 35.22
N ILE A 175 70.02 -34.34 34.34
CA ILE A 175 70.02 -33.76 32.99
C ILE A 175 68.83 -34.29 32.18
N SER A 176 68.58 -35.60 32.20
CA SER A 176 67.43 -36.19 31.49
C SER A 176 66.08 -35.71 32.04
N GLU A 177 65.97 -35.50 33.36
CA GLU A 177 64.75 -34.97 33.98
C GLU A 177 64.52 -33.51 33.58
N HIS A 178 65.57 -32.69 33.63
CA HIS A 178 65.51 -31.31 33.16
C HIS A 178 65.18 -31.19 31.68
N GLU A 179 65.75 -32.04 30.81
CA GLU A 179 65.40 -32.05 29.39
C GLU A 179 63.91 -32.35 29.15
N LYS A 180 63.33 -33.27 29.92
CA LYS A 180 61.88 -33.56 29.85
C LYS A 180 61.06 -32.34 30.27
N ASP A 181 61.42 -31.70 31.37
CA ASP A 181 60.76 -30.47 31.84
C ASP A 181 60.86 -29.32 30.83
N TYR A 182 62.02 -29.13 30.22
CA TYR A 182 62.21 -28.12 29.18
C TYR A 182 61.40 -28.43 27.93
N ARG A 183 61.33 -29.70 27.50
CA ARG A 183 60.48 -30.12 26.37
C ARG A 183 59.00 -29.85 26.64
N LEU A 184 58.52 -30.15 27.85
CA LEU A 184 57.14 -29.88 28.25
C LEU A 184 56.83 -28.38 28.23
N LYS A 185 57.66 -27.55 28.89
CA LYS A 185 57.52 -26.09 28.89
C LYS A 185 57.59 -25.50 27.48
N PHE A 186 58.48 -26.02 26.64
CA PHE A 186 58.60 -25.59 25.25
C PHE A 186 57.33 -25.92 24.45
N ASN A 187 56.79 -27.14 24.60
CA ASN A 187 55.55 -27.53 23.94
C ASN A 187 54.35 -26.71 24.43
N GLU A 188 54.26 -26.41 25.73
CA GLU A 188 53.22 -25.52 26.27
C GLU A 188 53.31 -24.11 25.69
N LEU A 189 54.51 -23.54 25.63
CA LEU A 189 54.74 -22.22 25.01
C LEU A 189 54.39 -22.22 23.53
N LYS A 190 54.79 -23.27 22.81
CA LYS A 190 54.47 -23.46 21.39
C LYS A 190 52.96 -23.52 21.18
N ASN A 191 52.24 -24.29 21.99
CA ASN A 191 50.78 -24.41 21.91
C ASN A 191 50.10 -23.06 22.21
N LYS A 192 50.52 -22.36 23.27
CA LYS A 192 50.01 -21.01 23.59
C LYS A 192 50.24 -20.03 22.44
N LEU A 193 51.40 -20.10 21.78
CA LEU A 193 51.72 -19.22 20.66
C LEU A 193 50.82 -19.51 19.44
N VAL A 194 50.56 -20.80 19.17
CA VAL A 194 49.63 -21.24 18.12
C VAL A 194 48.20 -20.78 18.43
N GLU A 195 47.74 -20.93 19.67
CA GLU A 195 46.43 -20.45 20.11
C GLU A 195 46.30 -18.92 19.96
N MET A 196 47.29 -18.15 20.41
CA MET A 196 47.30 -16.70 20.26
C MET A 196 47.30 -16.28 18.79
N TYR A 197 48.07 -16.96 17.95
CA TYR A 197 48.13 -16.69 16.51
C TYR A 197 46.81 -17.01 15.81
N ASN A 198 46.20 -18.16 16.13
CA ASN A 198 44.88 -18.54 15.60
C ASN A 198 43.79 -17.59 16.07
N ALA A 199 43.79 -17.18 17.35
CA ALA A 199 42.86 -16.19 17.87
C ALA A 199 43.02 -14.84 17.16
N LYS A 200 44.26 -14.40 16.91
CA LYS A 200 44.53 -13.15 16.19
C LYS A 200 44.11 -13.22 14.72
N ILE A 201 44.37 -14.34 14.03
CA ILE A 201 43.89 -14.58 12.68
C ILE A 201 42.36 -14.58 12.65
N ASN A 202 41.72 -15.34 13.53
CA ASN A 202 40.26 -15.48 13.53
C ASN A 202 39.56 -14.18 13.94
N THR A 203 40.22 -13.25 14.63
CA THR A 203 39.60 -11.97 15.00
C THR A 203 39.93 -10.88 14.00
N GLU A 204 41.19 -10.66 13.65
CA GLU A 204 41.60 -9.59 12.73
C GLU A 204 41.27 -9.92 11.28
N MET A 205 41.51 -11.16 10.86
CA MET A 205 41.26 -11.56 9.48
C MET A 205 39.76 -11.72 9.23
N GLN A 206 39.00 -12.27 10.17
CA GLN A 206 37.53 -12.33 10.07
C GLN A 206 36.92 -10.92 10.01
N LYS A 207 37.36 -9.98 10.86
CA LYS A 207 36.93 -8.58 10.78
C LYS A 207 37.23 -7.96 9.42
N LYS A 208 38.39 -8.27 8.83
CA LYS A 208 38.76 -7.78 7.50
C LYS A 208 37.91 -8.41 6.40
N ILE A 209 37.69 -9.72 6.45
CA ILE A 209 36.82 -10.45 5.53
C ILE A 209 35.39 -9.91 5.60
N ASP A 210 34.86 -9.72 6.80
CA ASP A 210 33.51 -9.20 7.00
C ASP A 210 33.39 -7.75 6.48
N LYS A 211 34.42 -6.93 6.67
CA LYS A 211 34.48 -5.56 6.14
C LYS A 211 34.51 -5.57 4.61
N ASP A 212 35.43 -6.33 4.02
CA ASP A 212 35.61 -6.42 2.56
C ASP A 212 34.37 -7.04 1.89
N PHE A 213 33.77 -8.06 2.51
CA PHE A 213 32.53 -8.68 2.05
C PHE A 213 31.36 -7.69 2.11
N LYS A 214 31.17 -6.97 3.23
CA LYS A 214 30.14 -5.93 3.35
C LYS A 214 30.33 -4.84 2.30
N GLU A 215 31.57 -4.42 2.04
CA GLU A 215 31.86 -3.40 1.03
C GLU A 215 31.57 -3.89 -0.39
N GLN A 216 31.93 -5.14 -0.73
CA GLN A 216 31.60 -5.74 -2.02
C GLN A 216 30.10 -5.92 -2.22
N VAL A 217 29.37 -6.37 -1.19
CA VAL A 217 27.91 -6.49 -1.23
C VAL A 217 27.29 -5.11 -1.44
N LYS A 218 27.75 -4.08 -0.72
CA LYS A 218 27.27 -2.70 -0.88
C LYS A 218 27.50 -2.18 -2.31
N LYS A 219 28.70 -2.36 -2.86
CA LYS A 219 29.01 -1.98 -4.26
C LYS A 219 28.10 -2.66 -5.27
N LYS A 220 27.85 -3.98 -5.12
CA LYS A 220 26.92 -4.71 -6.01
C LYS A 220 25.47 -4.23 -5.86
N VAL A 221 25.01 -4.00 -4.63
CA VAL A 221 23.65 -3.48 -4.38
C VAL A 221 23.47 -2.08 -4.98
N ASP A 222 24.47 -1.21 -4.82
CA ASP A 222 24.42 0.15 -5.38
C ASP A 222 24.46 0.14 -6.92
N PHE A 223 25.22 -0.79 -7.52
CA PHE A 223 25.22 -1.01 -8.97
C PHE A 223 23.84 -1.49 -9.46
N GLU A 224 23.23 -2.46 -8.80
CA GLU A 224 21.90 -2.97 -9.17
C GLU A 224 20.80 -1.92 -8.96
N LYS A 225 20.89 -1.11 -7.90
CA LYS A 225 19.99 0.04 -7.69
C LYS A 225 20.13 1.07 -8.81
N LYS A 226 21.35 1.34 -9.30
CA LYS A 226 21.55 2.24 -10.45
C LYS A 226 20.93 1.67 -11.71
N LYS A 227 21.07 0.37 -11.96
CA LYS A 227 20.45 -0.32 -13.10
C LYS A 227 18.91 -0.24 -13.04
N LEU A 228 18.33 -0.55 -11.88
CA LEU A 228 16.89 -0.43 -11.64
C LEU A 228 16.38 1.00 -11.83
N ARG A 229 17.13 2.02 -11.38
CA ARG A 229 16.76 3.42 -11.63
C ARG A 229 16.73 3.79 -13.11
N VAL A 230 17.58 3.19 -13.94
CA VAL A 230 17.59 3.40 -15.39
C VAL A 230 16.38 2.70 -16.03
N GLU A 231 16.06 1.48 -15.60
CA GLU A 231 14.85 0.77 -16.02
C GLU A 231 13.56 1.50 -15.60
N ASP A 232 13.48 1.98 -14.36
CA ASP A 232 12.34 2.77 -13.87
C ASP A 232 12.14 4.05 -14.68
N LYS A 233 13.22 4.72 -15.10
CA LYS A 233 13.14 5.90 -15.98
C LYS A 233 12.56 5.53 -17.35
N LYS A 234 13.02 4.43 -17.94
CA LYS A 234 12.49 3.92 -19.22
C LYS A 234 11.01 3.52 -19.10
N ILE A 235 10.63 2.84 -18.02
CA ILE A 235 9.24 2.46 -17.76
C ILE A 235 8.37 3.71 -17.61
N LYS A 236 8.84 4.73 -16.87
CA LYS A 236 8.12 6.01 -16.75
C LYS A 236 7.97 6.74 -18.08
N GLU A 237 9.00 6.73 -18.93
CA GLU A 237 8.89 7.31 -20.29
C GLU A 237 7.86 6.56 -21.14
N VAL A 238 7.90 5.24 -21.16
CA VAL A 238 6.92 4.41 -21.90
C VAL A 238 5.51 4.64 -21.36
N MET A 239 5.32 4.66 -20.04
CA MET A 239 4.03 4.98 -19.42
C MET A 239 3.55 6.39 -19.77
N ASN A 240 4.43 7.38 -19.82
CA ASN A 240 4.05 8.75 -20.18
C ASN A 240 3.62 8.84 -21.65
N VAL A 241 4.30 8.15 -22.56
CA VAL A 241 3.91 8.06 -23.97
C VAL A 241 2.56 7.36 -24.12
N GLU A 242 2.35 6.25 -23.40
CA GLU A 242 1.10 5.51 -23.45
C GLU A 242 -0.07 6.30 -22.84
N ASN A 243 0.15 6.96 -21.70
CA ASN A 243 -0.83 7.84 -21.08
C ASN A 243 -1.20 9.03 -21.98
N LYS A 244 -0.24 9.56 -22.74
CA LYS A 244 -0.50 10.61 -23.73
C LYS A 244 -1.40 10.09 -24.86
N ARG A 245 -1.12 8.90 -25.39
CA ARG A 245 -1.96 8.23 -26.41
C ARG A 245 -3.38 7.95 -25.89
N VAL A 246 -3.49 7.43 -24.67
CA VAL A 246 -4.79 7.16 -24.04
C VAL A 246 -5.58 8.46 -23.85
N ARG A 247 -4.95 9.55 -23.40
CA ARG A 247 -5.62 10.86 -23.30
C ARG A 247 -6.08 11.39 -24.65
N GLU A 248 -5.26 11.27 -25.70
CA GLU A 248 -5.62 11.70 -27.05
C GLU A 248 -6.80 10.87 -27.61
N ALA A 249 -6.83 9.56 -27.36
CA ALA A 249 -7.95 8.70 -27.72
C ALA A 249 -9.24 9.08 -26.97
N ILE A 250 -9.16 9.30 -25.65
CA ILE A 250 -10.30 9.74 -24.83
C ILE A 250 -10.84 11.08 -25.34
N MET A 251 -9.98 12.06 -25.63
CA MET A 251 -10.42 13.36 -26.15
C MET A 251 -11.08 13.26 -27.53
N SER A 252 -10.59 12.36 -28.39
CA SER A 252 -11.24 12.07 -29.68
C SER A 252 -12.64 11.51 -29.49
N ASP A 253 -12.80 10.57 -28.56
CA ASP A 253 -14.10 9.92 -28.32
C ASP A 253 -15.08 10.85 -27.59
N GLU A 254 -14.59 11.66 -26.63
CA GLU A 254 -15.39 12.73 -26.00
C GLU A 254 -15.90 13.73 -27.03
N LYS A 255 -15.08 14.09 -28.03
CA LYS A 255 -15.50 14.98 -29.12
C LYS A 255 -16.63 14.37 -29.95
N LYS A 256 -16.53 13.09 -30.32
CA LYS A 256 -17.59 12.37 -31.06
C LYS A 256 -18.88 12.26 -30.25
N VAL A 257 -18.77 11.98 -28.95
CA VAL A 257 -19.94 11.93 -28.05
C VAL A 257 -20.61 13.29 -27.93
N ARG A 258 -19.82 14.37 -27.80
CA ARG A 258 -20.35 15.74 -27.70
C ARG A 258 -21.04 16.16 -29.00
N GLU A 259 -20.48 15.85 -30.16
CA GLU A 259 -21.12 16.07 -31.47
C GLU A 259 -22.42 15.27 -31.63
N ALA A 260 -22.45 14.00 -31.22
CA ALA A 260 -23.66 13.19 -31.25
C ALA A 260 -24.77 13.75 -30.34
N MET A 261 -24.39 14.21 -29.14
CA MET A 261 -25.31 14.79 -28.15
C MET A 261 -25.87 16.15 -28.63
N GLU A 262 -25.06 16.96 -29.32
CA GLU A 262 -25.53 18.20 -29.95
C GLU A 262 -26.52 17.94 -31.10
N ILE A 263 -26.30 16.90 -31.90
CA ILE A 263 -27.23 16.48 -32.97
C ILE A 263 -28.56 16.01 -32.38
N GLU A 264 -28.50 15.24 -31.29
CA GLU A 264 -29.69 14.76 -30.58
C GLU A 264 -30.47 15.91 -29.94
N ASN A 265 -29.78 16.85 -29.29
CA ASN A 265 -30.39 18.06 -28.72
C ASN A 265 -31.01 18.97 -29.78
N ARG A 266 -30.43 19.07 -30.98
CA ARG A 266 -31.06 19.79 -32.10
C ARG A 266 -32.34 19.09 -32.56
N LYS A 267 -32.35 17.75 -32.63
CA LYS A 267 -33.55 16.99 -33.00
C LYS A 267 -34.68 17.10 -31.97
N THR A 268 -34.37 17.03 -30.68
CA THR A 268 -35.36 17.18 -29.61
C THR A 268 -35.93 18.60 -29.55
N ASN A 269 -35.10 19.62 -29.74
CA ASN A 269 -35.57 21.01 -29.80
C ASN A 269 -36.48 21.27 -31.02
N LEU A 270 -36.14 20.77 -32.21
CA LEU A 270 -37.00 20.85 -33.39
C LEU A 270 -38.33 20.10 -33.20
N SER A 271 -38.31 18.95 -32.53
CA SER A 271 -39.52 18.19 -32.19
C SER A 271 -40.42 18.96 -31.22
N MET A 272 -39.85 19.52 -30.15
CA MET A 272 -40.58 20.34 -29.19
C MET A 272 -41.15 21.62 -29.80
N GLU A 273 -40.44 22.23 -30.75
CA GLU A 273 -40.89 23.46 -31.42
C GLU A 273 -42.07 23.20 -32.36
N LEU A 274 -42.06 22.06 -33.08
CA LEU A 274 -43.21 21.61 -33.88
C LEU A 274 -44.43 21.25 -33.01
N GLU A 275 -44.21 20.69 -31.83
CA GLU A 275 -45.27 20.35 -30.88
C GLU A 275 -45.86 21.59 -30.19
N LYS A 276 -45.02 22.59 -29.86
CA LYS A 276 -45.46 23.91 -29.36
C LYS A 276 -46.29 24.67 -30.39
N LYS A 277 -46.00 24.50 -31.68
CA LYS A 277 -46.79 25.12 -32.76
C LYS A 277 -48.19 24.49 -32.89
N ARG A 278 -48.27 23.16 -32.79
CA ARG A 278 -49.55 22.41 -32.81
C ARG A 278 -50.42 22.68 -31.58
N THR A 279 -49.82 22.80 -30.40
CA THR A 279 -50.56 23.09 -29.16
C THR A 279 -51.05 24.53 -29.08
N ARG A 280 -50.33 25.50 -29.63
CA ARG A 280 -50.80 26.89 -29.75
C ARG A 280 -52.02 27.03 -30.66
N GLU A 281 -52.01 26.36 -31.82
CA GLU A 281 -53.13 26.39 -32.78
C GLU A 281 -54.38 25.66 -32.23
N SER A 282 -54.21 24.60 -31.43
CA SER A 282 -55.32 23.89 -30.77
C SER A 282 -55.93 24.68 -29.61
N MET A 283 -55.10 25.31 -28.76
CA MET A 283 -55.58 26.06 -27.60
C MET A 283 -56.29 27.37 -27.94
N GLU A 284 -56.01 27.97 -29.11
CA GLU A 284 -56.69 29.19 -29.57
C GLU A 284 -58.15 28.94 -29.96
N THR A 285 -58.48 27.71 -30.38
CA THR A 285 -59.87 27.30 -30.68
C THR A 285 -60.64 26.81 -29.44
N GLU A 286 -59.94 26.27 -28.44
CA GLU A 286 -60.52 25.78 -27.18
C GLU A 286 -60.84 26.94 -26.22
N ASN A 287 -59.94 27.93 -26.11
CA ASN A 287 -60.09 29.06 -25.17
C ASN A 287 -61.27 29.99 -25.49
N LYS A 288 -61.76 30.02 -26.74
CA LYS A 288 -63.00 30.73 -27.10
C LYS A 288 -64.26 29.99 -26.64
N ARG A 289 -64.22 28.66 -26.47
CA ARG A 289 -65.36 27.86 -26.00
C ARG A 289 -65.44 27.78 -24.48
N ILE A 290 -64.29 27.77 -23.80
CA ILE A 290 -64.20 27.69 -22.33
C ILE A 290 -64.67 29.00 -21.66
N LYS A 291 -64.44 30.15 -22.31
CA LYS A 291 -64.77 31.47 -21.73
C LYS A 291 -66.29 31.68 -21.58
N ASP A 292 -67.09 31.16 -22.50
CA ASP A 292 -68.55 31.27 -22.47
C ASP A 292 -69.21 30.20 -21.55
N ALA A 293 -68.55 29.06 -21.33
CA ALA A 293 -69.02 28.00 -20.43
C ALA A 293 -68.75 28.31 -18.94
N MET A 294 -67.61 28.92 -18.62
CA MET A 294 -67.21 29.25 -17.24
C MET A 294 -68.09 30.32 -16.58
N GLU A 295 -68.76 31.17 -17.35
CA GLU A 295 -69.62 32.24 -16.80
C GLU A 295 -70.96 31.70 -16.28
N ILE A 296 -71.44 30.59 -16.85
CA ILE A 296 -72.69 29.91 -16.42
C ILE A 296 -72.45 29.02 -15.18
N GLU A 297 -71.25 28.45 -15.04
CA GLU A 297 -70.89 27.55 -13.94
C GLU A 297 -70.49 28.30 -12.65
N LYS A 298 -69.95 29.52 -12.77
CA LYS A 298 -69.65 30.41 -11.63
C LYS A 298 -70.88 30.82 -10.82
N GLN A 299 -72.07 30.88 -11.44
CA GLN A 299 -73.31 31.23 -10.75
C GLN A 299 -73.84 30.06 -9.90
N ARG A 300 -73.61 28.80 -10.34
CA ARG A 300 -74.10 27.58 -9.65
C ARG A 300 -73.17 27.12 -8.52
N ALA A 301 -71.87 27.36 -8.63
CA ALA A 301 -70.90 26.95 -7.62
C ALA A 301 -70.98 27.77 -6.31
N ARG A 302 -71.49 29.01 -6.35
CA ARG A 302 -71.59 29.87 -5.16
C ARG A 302 -72.66 29.41 -4.15
N GLU A 303 -73.72 28.75 -4.62
CA GLU A 303 -74.81 28.26 -3.73
C GLU A 303 -74.51 26.88 -3.12
N SER A 304 -73.61 26.09 -3.73
CA SER A 304 -73.18 24.78 -3.23
C SER A 304 -72.09 24.87 -2.14
N LEU A 305 -71.24 25.90 -2.19
CA LEU A 305 -70.10 26.07 -1.29
C LEU A 305 -70.49 26.44 0.15
N ASP A 306 -71.62 27.12 0.36
CA ASP A 306 -72.07 27.52 1.70
C ASP A 306 -72.65 26.36 2.52
N ALA A 307 -73.14 25.29 1.87
CA ALA A 307 -73.60 24.08 2.54
C ALA A 307 -72.45 23.11 2.91
N GLU A 308 -71.37 23.11 2.13
CA GLU A 308 -70.23 22.21 2.30
C GLU A 308 -69.23 22.72 3.35
N ASN A 309 -69.05 24.04 3.45
CA ASN A 309 -68.21 24.66 4.47
C ASN A 309 -68.69 24.41 5.92
N LYS A 310 -69.98 24.11 6.12
CA LYS A 310 -70.53 23.75 7.44
C LYS A 310 -70.16 22.31 7.83
N ARG A 311 -70.04 21.38 6.87
CA ARG A 311 -69.66 19.97 7.10
C ARG A 311 -68.15 19.78 7.30
N ILE A 312 -67.33 20.59 6.64
CA ILE A 312 -65.87 20.56 6.78
C ILE A 312 -65.41 21.03 8.16
N LYS A 313 -66.15 21.97 8.78
CA LYS A 313 -65.82 22.51 10.11
C LYS A 313 -65.94 21.46 11.23
N ASP A 314 -66.96 20.61 11.16
CA ASP A 314 -67.21 19.54 12.14
C ASP A 314 -66.26 18.33 11.92
N ALA A 315 -65.87 18.05 10.67
CA ALA A 315 -64.91 16.98 10.34
C ALA A 315 -63.48 17.30 10.79
N MET A 316 -63.04 18.56 10.68
CA MET A 316 -61.71 19.00 11.14
C MET A 316 -61.55 18.91 12.67
N GLU A 317 -62.63 19.02 13.45
CA GLU A 317 -62.55 18.95 14.91
C GLU A 317 -62.34 17.50 15.41
N ILE A 318 -62.88 16.52 14.69
CA ILE A 318 -62.65 15.09 14.93
C ILE A 318 -61.22 14.68 14.52
N GLU A 319 -60.69 15.23 13.43
CA GLU A 319 -59.32 14.97 12.96
C GLU A 319 -58.26 15.59 13.89
N LYS A 320 -58.51 16.80 14.42
CA LYS A 320 -57.63 17.45 15.41
C LYS A 320 -57.45 16.63 16.69
N LYS A 321 -58.48 15.88 17.11
CA LYS A 321 -58.41 15.01 18.29
C LYS A 321 -57.55 13.76 18.03
N ARG A 322 -57.65 13.15 16.84
CA ARG A 322 -56.82 12.01 16.41
C ARG A 322 -55.35 12.39 16.18
N THR A 323 -55.06 13.59 15.68
CA THR A 323 -53.68 14.06 15.50
C THR A 323 -52.96 14.34 16.83
N ARG A 324 -53.68 14.74 17.88
CA ARG A 324 -53.09 14.96 19.22
C ARG A 324 -52.67 13.64 19.87
N GLU A 325 -53.51 12.61 19.79
CA GLU A 325 -53.20 11.28 20.35
C GLU A 325 -52.08 10.55 19.57
N SER A 326 -52.00 10.75 18.25
CA SER A 326 -50.90 10.22 17.42
C SER A 326 -49.55 10.91 17.71
N MET A 327 -49.56 12.25 17.89
CA MET A 327 -48.34 13.00 18.21
C MET A 327 -47.80 12.69 19.61
N ASP A 328 -48.66 12.39 20.60
CA ASP A 328 -48.21 12.01 21.95
C ASP A 328 -47.55 10.61 21.97
N ALA A 329 -48.03 9.68 21.15
CA ALA A 329 -47.40 8.36 20.99
C ALA A 329 -46.05 8.44 20.25
N GLU A 330 -45.93 9.35 19.27
CA GLU A 330 -44.69 9.57 18.52
C GLU A 330 -43.66 10.34 19.36
N ASN A 331 -44.08 11.34 20.12
CA ASN A 331 -43.21 12.06 21.08
C ASN A 331 -42.71 11.15 22.22
N LYS A 332 -43.49 10.15 22.64
CA LYS A 332 -43.04 9.13 23.60
C LYS A 332 -41.93 8.25 23.02
N LYS A 333 -42.06 7.79 21.77
CA LYS A 333 -41.00 7.05 21.06
C LYS A 333 -39.77 7.92 20.79
N LEU A 334 -39.95 9.21 20.50
CA LEU A 334 -38.86 10.16 20.28
C LEU A 334 -38.06 10.41 21.59
N ARG A 335 -38.75 10.55 22.73
CA ARG A 335 -38.12 10.66 24.06
C ARG A 335 -37.36 9.40 24.45
N GLU A 336 -37.93 8.21 24.22
CA GLU A 336 -37.24 6.95 24.50
C GLU A 336 -35.99 6.76 23.63
N ASN A 337 -36.05 7.14 22.35
CA ASN A 337 -34.91 7.07 21.44
C ASN A 337 -33.84 8.13 21.76
N TYR A 338 -34.24 9.32 22.19
CA TYR A 338 -33.34 10.38 22.66
C TYR A 338 -32.60 9.96 23.95
N LEU A 339 -33.30 9.38 24.92
CA LEU A 339 -32.70 8.84 26.15
C LEU A 339 -31.74 7.68 25.84
N ARG A 340 -32.10 6.77 24.92
CA ARG A 340 -31.22 5.69 24.47
C ARG A 340 -29.94 6.20 23.81
N ASN A 341 -30.04 7.28 23.03
CA ASN A 341 -28.90 7.91 22.36
C ASN A 341 -28.00 8.67 23.33
N ILE A 342 -28.57 9.33 24.35
CA ILE A 342 -27.80 9.93 25.45
C ILE A 342 -27.05 8.83 26.22
N GLN A 343 -27.70 7.71 26.52
CA GLN A 343 -27.08 6.60 27.26
C GLN A 343 -25.94 5.95 26.46
N LYS A 344 -26.12 5.79 25.14
CA LYS A 344 -25.04 5.33 24.23
C LYS A 344 -23.88 6.33 24.15
N ARG A 345 -24.17 7.64 24.10
CA ARG A 345 -23.12 8.68 24.14
C ARG A 345 -22.35 8.66 25.44
N PHE A 346 -23.05 8.54 26.57
CA PHE A 346 -22.44 8.49 27.90
C PHE A 346 -21.53 7.26 28.07
N GLU A 347 -21.96 6.07 27.61
CA GLU A 347 -21.11 4.88 27.62
C GLU A 347 -19.95 4.97 26.61
N SER A 348 -20.13 5.64 25.47
CA SER A 348 -19.04 5.92 24.52
C SER A 348 -18.01 6.93 25.07
N GLU A 349 -18.44 7.91 25.87
CA GLU A 349 -17.53 8.84 26.54
C GLU A 349 -16.83 8.19 27.72
N LYS A 350 -17.53 7.34 28.47
CA LYS A 350 -16.94 6.56 29.56
C LYS A 350 -15.88 5.57 29.07
N THR A 351 -16.08 4.96 27.89
CA THR A 351 -15.07 4.11 27.24
C THR A 351 -13.90 4.93 26.72
N LYS A 352 -14.13 6.07 26.05
CA LYS A 352 -13.07 7.01 25.66
C LYS A 352 -12.27 7.55 26.83
N LEU A 353 -12.91 7.82 27.97
CA LEU A 353 -12.25 8.30 29.18
C LEU A 353 -11.40 7.18 29.82
N LYS A 354 -11.90 5.94 29.83
CA LYS A 354 -11.13 4.76 30.26
C LYS A 354 -9.93 4.52 29.34
N GLU A 355 -10.10 4.62 28.03
CA GLU A 355 -9.01 4.51 27.06
C GLU A 355 -7.97 5.62 27.26
N HIS A 356 -8.41 6.87 27.44
CA HIS A 356 -7.52 7.99 27.70
C HIS A 356 -6.76 7.84 29.03
N MET A 357 -7.40 7.32 30.08
CA MET A 357 -6.71 6.98 31.34
C MET A 357 -5.70 5.85 31.17
N ILE A 358 -6.04 4.80 30.42
CA ILE A 358 -5.10 3.70 30.10
C ILE A 358 -3.92 4.24 29.30
N GLU A 359 -4.16 5.12 28.34
CA GLU A 359 -3.14 5.74 27.50
C GLU A 359 -2.23 6.68 28.30
N LYS A 360 -2.79 7.44 29.24
CA LYS A 360 -2.02 8.26 30.19
C LYS A 360 -1.14 7.41 31.12
N LEU A 361 -1.67 6.30 31.64
CA LEU A 361 -0.89 5.35 32.45
C LEU A 361 0.20 4.65 31.64
N ARG A 362 -0.07 4.31 30.37
CA ARG A 362 0.94 3.79 29.43
C ARG A 362 2.04 4.82 29.20
N HIS A 363 1.68 6.07 28.92
CA HIS A 363 2.65 7.14 28.71
C HIS A 363 3.51 7.39 29.97
N GLU A 364 2.91 7.42 31.16
CA GLU A 364 3.64 7.57 32.43
C GLU A 364 4.58 6.38 32.71
N SER A 365 4.15 5.14 32.43
CA SER A 365 5.00 3.95 32.57
C SER A 365 6.14 3.90 31.54
N GLU A 366 5.89 4.32 30.30
CA GLU A 366 6.92 4.47 29.27
C GLU A 366 7.94 5.53 29.65
N LEU A 367 7.49 6.65 30.23
CA LEU A 367 8.38 7.71 30.73
C LEU A 367 9.28 7.18 31.86
N ARG A 368 8.73 6.40 32.81
CA ARG A 368 9.51 5.76 33.88
C ARG A 368 10.50 4.73 33.32
N ILE A 369 10.08 3.91 32.37
CA ILE A 369 10.96 2.94 31.70
C ILE A 369 12.07 3.67 30.93
N ALA A 370 11.77 4.80 30.29
CA ALA A 370 12.75 5.61 29.59
C ALA A 370 13.78 6.23 30.55
N GLN A 371 13.32 6.79 31.68
CA GLN A 371 14.19 7.32 32.73
C GLN A 371 15.06 6.24 33.36
N GLU A 372 14.51 5.04 33.60
CA GLU A 372 15.27 3.90 34.10
C GLU A 372 16.30 3.38 33.08
N ARG A 373 15.93 3.33 31.79
CA ARG A 373 16.87 2.99 30.71
C ARG A 373 17.99 4.00 30.60
N GLU A 374 17.69 5.29 30.69
CA GLU A 374 18.70 6.36 30.68
C GLU A 374 19.63 6.27 31.89
N LEU A 375 19.10 5.96 33.09
CA LEU A 375 19.89 5.74 34.29
C LEU A 375 20.79 4.49 34.15
N ILE A 376 20.26 3.40 33.59
CA ILE A 376 21.01 2.16 33.33
C ILE A 376 22.09 2.40 32.29
N GLU A 377 21.77 3.08 31.17
CA GLU A 377 22.75 3.43 30.13
C GLU A 377 23.83 4.36 30.66
N ALA A 378 23.48 5.35 31.48
CA ALA A 378 24.46 6.22 32.13
C ALA A 378 25.39 5.43 33.07
N LYS A 379 24.85 4.49 33.86
CA LYS A 379 25.65 3.58 34.71
C LYS A 379 26.55 2.67 33.87
N LEU A 380 26.03 2.08 32.80
CA LEU A 380 26.78 1.19 31.92
C LEU A 380 27.88 1.95 31.16
N LYS A 381 27.61 3.19 30.76
CA LYS A 381 28.58 4.06 30.10
C LYS A 381 29.67 4.53 31.06
N ALA A 382 29.32 4.84 32.32
CA ALA A 382 30.29 5.13 33.37
C ALA A 382 31.18 3.92 33.68
N ASP A 383 30.60 2.72 33.81
CA ASP A 383 31.33 1.47 34.03
C ASP A 383 32.23 1.12 32.84
N MET A 384 31.75 1.31 31.60
CA MET A 384 32.56 1.11 30.40
C MET A 384 33.70 2.13 30.33
N GLN A 385 33.45 3.40 30.61
CA GLN A 385 34.51 4.43 30.67
C GLN A 385 35.52 4.15 31.79
N GLN A 386 35.09 3.57 32.91
CA GLN A 386 35.99 3.18 34.00
C GLN A 386 36.84 1.96 33.63
N ARG A 387 36.27 0.97 32.93
CA ARG A 387 37.01 -0.18 32.39
C ARG A 387 37.95 0.22 31.25
N GLU A 388 37.54 1.15 30.40
CA GLU A 388 38.33 1.69 29.30
C GLU A 388 39.52 2.50 29.85
N LYS A 389 39.31 3.36 30.85
CA LYS A 389 40.42 4.04 31.56
C LYS A 389 41.37 3.06 32.27
N GLN A 390 40.86 1.99 32.88
CA GLN A 390 41.71 0.94 33.48
C GLN A 390 42.49 0.13 32.44
N HIS A 391 41.87 -0.12 31.29
CA HIS A 391 42.49 -0.81 30.16
C HIS A 391 43.56 0.07 29.50
N ASP A 392 43.29 1.37 29.32
CA ASP A 392 44.22 2.34 28.71
C ASP A 392 45.45 2.58 29.59
N VAL A 393 45.30 2.64 30.91
CA VAL A 393 46.44 2.73 31.85
C VAL A 393 47.30 1.46 31.81
N MET A 394 46.67 0.28 31.74
CA MET A 394 47.35 -1.01 31.65
C MET A 394 48.01 -1.24 30.27
N VAL A 395 47.45 -0.66 29.20
CA VAL A 395 48.02 -0.66 27.84
C VAL A 395 49.16 0.35 27.74
N GLU A 396 49.06 1.56 28.29
CA GLU A 396 50.14 2.55 28.29
C GLU A 396 51.40 2.06 29.01
N GLU A 397 51.27 1.34 30.14
CA GLU A 397 52.43 0.76 30.85
C GLU A 397 53.11 -0.38 30.05
N LYS A 398 52.33 -1.18 29.32
CA LYS A 398 52.86 -2.23 28.43
C LYS A 398 53.44 -1.64 27.15
N VAL A 399 52.89 -0.53 26.66
CA VAL A 399 53.36 0.21 25.47
C VAL A 399 54.67 0.95 25.79
N LYS A 400 54.84 1.54 26.98
CA LYS A 400 56.11 2.19 27.38
C LYS A 400 57.29 1.21 27.51
N LYS A 401 57.05 -0.02 27.96
CA LYS A 401 58.09 -1.08 28.03
C LYS A 401 58.40 -1.74 26.68
N SER A 402 57.47 -1.72 25.74
CA SER A 402 57.69 -2.25 24.38
C SER A 402 58.23 -1.20 23.40
N ALA A 403 57.98 0.09 23.61
CA ALA A 403 58.44 1.20 22.77
C ALA A 403 59.97 1.28 22.62
N LEU A 404 60.72 1.03 23.70
CA LEU A 404 62.21 1.03 23.69
C LEU A 404 62.82 -0.09 22.83
N ASN A 405 62.07 -1.18 22.59
CA ASN A 405 62.49 -2.28 21.70
C ASN A 405 61.86 -2.16 20.29
N TYR A 406 60.86 -1.28 20.13
CA TYR A 406 60.07 -1.11 18.92
C TYR A 406 60.73 -0.14 17.92
N GLU A 407 61.49 0.87 18.38
CA GLU A 407 62.09 1.89 17.50
C GLU A 407 63.08 1.28 16.47
N GLY A 408 63.89 0.30 16.89
CA GLY A 408 64.84 -0.42 16.00
C GLY A 408 64.16 -1.43 15.07
N LEU A 409 63.08 -2.08 15.52
CA LEU A 409 62.23 -2.94 14.67
C LEU A 409 61.40 -2.12 13.68
N LYS A 410 60.99 -0.90 14.06
CA LYS A 410 60.22 0.05 13.25
C LYS A 410 61.02 0.57 12.07
N GLN A 411 62.32 0.83 12.21
CA GLN A 411 63.19 1.19 11.08
C GLN A 411 63.38 0.02 10.10
N LYS A 412 63.62 -1.21 10.60
CA LYS A 412 63.73 -2.41 9.74
C LYS A 412 62.39 -2.75 9.05
N LEU A 413 61.27 -2.64 9.77
CA LEU A 413 59.93 -2.87 9.24
C LEU A 413 59.51 -1.76 8.25
N SER A 414 59.90 -0.51 8.49
CA SER A 414 59.63 0.61 7.57
C SER A 414 60.30 0.39 6.21
N ASN A 415 61.56 -0.07 6.20
CA ASN A 415 62.28 -0.40 4.97
C ASN A 415 61.67 -1.60 4.24
N LEU A 416 61.23 -2.63 4.98
CA LEU A 416 60.53 -3.79 4.40
C LEU A 416 59.12 -3.44 3.88
N ILE A 417 58.41 -2.54 4.55
CA ILE A 417 57.11 -2.02 4.12
C ILE A 417 57.27 -1.17 2.87
N LEU A 418 58.33 -0.37 2.76
CA LEU A 418 58.60 0.43 1.57
C LEU A 418 58.86 -0.47 0.35
N GLN A 419 59.72 -1.49 0.49
CA GLN A 419 59.98 -2.48 -0.56
C GLN A 419 58.72 -3.29 -0.94
N ASN A 420 57.88 -3.67 0.03
CA ASN A 420 56.63 -4.38 -0.26
C ASN A 420 55.56 -3.46 -0.86
N LYS A 421 55.51 -2.18 -0.50
CA LYS A 421 54.63 -1.19 -1.12
C LYS A 421 55.01 -0.94 -2.57
N GLU A 422 56.30 -0.93 -2.90
CA GLU A 422 56.76 -0.80 -4.29
C GLU A 422 56.39 -2.06 -5.10
N LYS A 423 56.58 -3.25 -4.54
CA LYS A 423 56.13 -4.51 -5.17
C LYS A 423 54.61 -4.57 -5.32
N GLN A 424 53.85 -4.12 -4.33
CA GLN A 424 52.38 -4.03 -4.40
C GLN A 424 51.93 -3.01 -5.43
N ARG A 425 52.53 -1.81 -5.49
CA ARG A 425 52.23 -0.83 -6.52
C ARG A 425 52.53 -1.36 -7.92
N ALA A 426 53.64 -2.06 -8.11
CA ALA A 426 53.96 -2.70 -9.39
C ALA A 426 52.93 -3.79 -9.77
N LEU A 427 52.46 -4.55 -8.79
CA LEU A 427 51.46 -5.61 -8.99
C LEU A 427 50.05 -5.04 -9.20
N GLU A 428 49.69 -3.96 -8.51
CA GLU A 428 48.45 -3.19 -8.69
C GLU A 428 48.42 -2.52 -10.07
N VAL A 429 49.54 -1.98 -10.54
CA VAL A 429 49.64 -1.43 -11.91
C VAL A 429 49.48 -2.54 -12.96
N ARG A 430 50.06 -3.72 -12.76
CA ARG A 430 49.85 -4.88 -13.64
C ARG A 430 48.41 -5.37 -13.62
N LEU A 431 47.81 -5.51 -12.43
CA LEU A 431 46.44 -5.97 -12.26
C LEU A 431 45.44 -4.95 -12.81
N LYS A 432 45.70 -3.65 -12.66
CA LYS A 432 44.88 -2.58 -13.22
C LYS A 432 44.92 -2.58 -14.75
N LYS A 433 46.10 -2.79 -15.35
CA LYS A 433 46.20 -2.98 -16.81
C LYS A 433 45.46 -4.22 -17.29
N GLU A 434 45.53 -5.33 -16.56
CA GLU A 434 44.84 -6.57 -16.90
C GLU A 434 43.31 -6.44 -16.76
N LEU A 435 42.83 -5.74 -15.72
CA LEU A 435 41.42 -5.41 -15.53
C LEU A 435 40.92 -4.44 -16.60
N GLU A 436 41.69 -3.41 -16.96
CA GLU A 436 41.34 -2.50 -18.05
C GLU A 436 41.25 -3.21 -19.41
N MET A 437 42.07 -4.25 -19.65
CA MET A 437 41.94 -5.08 -20.86
C MET A 437 40.68 -5.94 -20.81
N LYS A 438 40.39 -6.61 -19.68
CA LYS A 438 39.19 -7.43 -19.49
C LYS A 438 37.90 -6.62 -19.52
N ASP A 439 37.91 -5.40 -18.99
CA ASP A 439 36.77 -4.48 -19.03
C ASP A 439 36.51 -4.02 -20.48
N LYS A 440 37.57 -3.74 -21.26
CA LYS A 440 37.44 -3.45 -22.70
C LYS A 440 36.90 -4.64 -23.50
N GLU A 441 37.32 -5.86 -23.17
CA GLU A 441 36.80 -7.10 -23.78
C GLU A 441 35.32 -7.33 -23.43
N HIS A 442 34.95 -7.20 -22.15
CA HIS A 442 33.57 -7.32 -21.71
C HIS A 442 32.68 -6.21 -22.28
N GLU A 443 33.18 -4.98 -22.40
CA GLU A 443 32.46 -3.88 -23.04
C GLU A 443 32.26 -4.15 -24.54
N ALA A 444 33.27 -4.67 -25.24
CA ALA A 444 33.15 -5.09 -26.63
C ALA A 444 32.16 -6.25 -26.81
N GLU A 445 32.17 -7.23 -25.92
CA GLU A 445 31.24 -8.36 -25.93
C GLU A 445 29.81 -7.91 -25.61
N PHE A 446 29.64 -7.02 -24.64
CA PHE A 446 28.35 -6.41 -24.31
C PHE A 446 27.79 -5.59 -25.47
N LYS A 447 28.64 -4.81 -26.16
CA LYS A 447 28.28 -4.10 -27.39
C LYS A 447 27.87 -5.06 -28.52
N ARG A 448 28.55 -6.20 -28.69
CA ARG A 448 28.16 -7.25 -29.66
C ARG A 448 26.80 -7.86 -29.31
N ARG A 449 26.58 -8.26 -28.06
CA ARG A 449 25.29 -8.82 -27.60
C ARG A 449 24.16 -7.82 -27.80
N THR A 450 24.38 -6.55 -27.45
CA THR A 450 23.37 -5.51 -27.57
C THR A 450 23.02 -5.23 -29.04
N ARG A 451 24.00 -5.20 -29.95
CA ARG A 451 23.75 -5.11 -31.40
C ARG A 451 22.93 -6.28 -31.93
N ASN A 452 23.23 -7.51 -31.49
CA ASN A 452 22.48 -8.69 -31.91
C ASN A 452 21.04 -8.65 -31.41
N THR A 453 20.80 -8.24 -30.15
CA THR A 453 19.45 -8.10 -29.60
C THR A 453 18.66 -6.99 -30.29
N ILE A 454 19.30 -5.88 -30.67
CA ILE A 454 18.66 -4.81 -31.45
C ILE A 454 18.23 -5.34 -32.82
N LEU A 455 19.13 -6.04 -33.54
CA LEU A 455 18.84 -6.60 -34.86
C LEU A 455 17.71 -7.65 -34.82
N GLU A 456 17.66 -8.46 -33.76
CA GLU A 456 16.60 -9.45 -33.57
C GLU A 456 15.24 -8.79 -33.27
N ASN A 457 15.24 -7.72 -32.46
CA ASN A 457 14.05 -6.93 -32.19
C ASN A 457 13.56 -6.16 -33.43
N GLU A 458 14.46 -5.68 -34.29
CA GLU A 458 14.11 -5.06 -35.57
C GLU A 458 13.41 -6.06 -36.50
N LYS A 459 13.93 -7.28 -36.64
CA LYS A 459 13.27 -8.35 -37.40
C LYS A 459 11.88 -8.71 -36.84
N LEU A 460 11.72 -8.69 -35.52
CA LEU A 460 10.42 -8.93 -34.89
C LEU A 460 9.44 -7.77 -35.13
N ARG A 461 9.92 -6.52 -35.11
CA ARG A 461 9.12 -5.33 -35.44
C ARG A 461 8.66 -5.36 -36.90
N GLU A 462 9.53 -5.74 -37.82
CA GLU A 462 9.16 -5.92 -39.23
C GLU A 462 8.07 -6.97 -39.39
N LYS A 463 8.23 -8.15 -38.78
CA LYS A 463 7.19 -9.19 -38.78
C LYS A 463 5.86 -8.72 -38.18
N LEU A 464 5.91 -7.97 -37.09
CA LEU A 464 4.72 -7.40 -36.45
C LEU A 464 4.03 -6.39 -37.37
N ASN A 465 4.80 -5.54 -38.06
CA ASN A 465 4.25 -4.57 -39.00
C ASN A 465 3.56 -5.24 -40.19
N VAL A 466 4.11 -6.35 -40.71
CA VAL A 466 3.47 -7.16 -41.76
C VAL A 466 2.14 -7.74 -41.26
N LEU A 467 2.11 -8.30 -40.04
CA LEU A 467 0.87 -8.83 -39.46
C LEU A 467 -0.19 -7.74 -39.22
N ILE A 468 0.22 -6.55 -38.80
CA ILE A 468 -0.68 -5.40 -38.63
C ILE A 468 -1.27 -4.97 -39.97
N THR A 469 -0.46 -4.93 -41.03
CA THR A 469 -0.95 -4.57 -42.38
C THR A 469 -1.90 -5.64 -42.92
N GLU A 470 -1.61 -6.92 -42.75
CA GLU A 470 -2.52 -8.01 -43.11
C GLU A 470 -3.85 -7.95 -42.35
N TYR A 471 -3.81 -7.67 -41.04
CA TYR A 471 -5.00 -7.53 -40.22
C TYR A 471 -5.86 -6.34 -40.67
N ASN A 472 -5.25 -5.18 -40.91
CA ASN A 472 -5.96 -3.99 -41.36
C ASN A 472 -6.60 -4.22 -42.74
N ASN A 473 -5.88 -4.84 -43.68
CA ASN A 473 -6.44 -5.19 -44.99
C ASN A 473 -7.66 -6.13 -44.86
N LYS A 474 -7.59 -7.15 -43.99
CA LYS A 474 -8.74 -8.03 -43.74
C LYS A 474 -9.91 -7.30 -43.09
N LYS A 475 -9.63 -6.41 -42.15
CA LYS A 475 -10.63 -5.58 -41.48
C LYS A 475 -11.35 -4.68 -42.50
N ASP A 476 -10.62 -4.00 -43.36
CA ASP A 476 -11.19 -3.11 -44.39
C ASP A 476 -12.06 -3.89 -45.39
N ILE A 477 -11.66 -5.11 -45.76
CA ILE A 477 -12.47 -6.00 -46.60
C ILE A 477 -13.79 -6.38 -45.90
N ILE A 478 -13.72 -6.74 -44.62
CA ILE A 478 -14.90 -7.14 -43.83
C ILE A 478 -15.84 -5.94 -43.62
N GLU A 479 -15.31 -4.77 -43.25
CA GLU A 479 -16.09 -3.54 -43.10
C GLU A 479 -16.72 -3.12 -44.43
N GLY A 480 -15.99 -3.26 -45.54
CA GLY A 480 -16.51 -3.02 -46.88
C GLY A 480 -17.66 -3.96 -47.26
N ALA A 481 -17.56 -5.25 -46.91
CA ALA A 481 -18.61 -6.24 -47.16
C ALA A 481 -19.86 -5.97 -46.31
N LEU A 482 -19.68 -5.71 -45.00
CA LEU A 482 -20.77 -5.36 -44.09
C LEU A 482 -21.50 -4.08 -44.50
N ASN A 483 -20.75 -3.04 -44.92
CA ASN A 483 -21.35 -1.80 -45.40
C ASN A 483 -22.14 -2.02 -46.71
N LYS A 484 -21.66 -2.87 -47.61
CA LYS A 484 -22.41 -3.22 -48.83
C LYS A 484 -23.70 -3.96 -48.49
N GLU A 485 -23.65 -4.95 -47.60
CA GLU A 485 -24.82 -5.71 -47.16
C GLU A 485 -25.84 -4.83 -46.42
N PHE A 486 -25.38 -3.98 -45.52
CA PHE A 486 -26.22 -3.02 -44.81
C PHE A 486 -26.93 -2.06 -45.77
N ASN A 487 -26.20 -1.51 -46.76
CA ASN A 487 -26.78 -0.61 -47.75
C ASN A 487 -27.77 -1.31 -48.68
N LEU A 488 -27.51 -2.55 -49.09
CA LEU A 488 -28.46 -3.36 -49.86
C LEU A 488 -29.75 -3.57 -49.09
N ARG A 489 -29.65 -4.01 -47.83
CA ARG A 489 -30.82 -4.27 -46.98
C ARG A 489 -31.61 -3.00 -46.67
N LYS A 490 -30.92 -1.87 -46.45
CA LYS A 490 -31.55 -0.56 -46.30
C LYS A 490 -32.34 -0.16 -47.55
N ASN A 491 -31.76 -0.35 -48.74
CA ASN A 491 -32.42 -0.02 -50.00
C ASN A 491 -33.65 -0.91 -50.27
N GLU A 492 -33.58 -2.19 -49.92
CA GLU A 492 -34.72 -3.11 -50.00
C GLU A 492 -35.85 -2.69 -49.06
N LEU A 493 -35.53 -2.37 -47.80
CA LEU A 493 -36.50 -1.85 -46.82
C LEU A 493 -37.13 -0.53 -47.27
N GLU A 494 -36.35 0.39 -47.83
CA GLU A 494 -36.87 1.63 -48.40
C GLU A 494 -37.80 1.38 -49.59
N LYS A 495 -37.48 0.42 -50.46
CA LYS A 495 -38.31 0.03 -51.61
C LYS A 495 -39.65 -0.55 -51.15
N ASP A 496 -39.62 -1.45 -50.17
CA ASP A 496 -40.82 -2.04 -49.56
C ASP A 496 -41.68 -1.00 -48.82
N TYR A 497 -41.04 -0.07 -48.13
CA TYR A 497 -41.74 1.05 -47.48
C TYR A 497 -42.41 1.94 -48.51
N ARG A 498 -41.70 2.36 -49.57
CA ARG A 498 -42.28 3.17 -50.66
C ARG A 498 -43.43 2.47 -51.37
N ALA A 499 -43.33 1.16 -51.59
CA ALA A 499 -44.40 0.36 -52.20
C ALA A 499 -45.67 0.35 -51.32
N ARG A 500 -45.51 0.14 -49.99
CA ARG A 500 -46.62 0.18 -49.02
C ARG A 500 -47.27 1.56 -48.95
N VAL A 501 -46.47 2.63 -48.91
CA VAL A 501 -46.97 4.02 -48.92
C VAL A 501 -47.73 4.31 -50.22
N LYS A 502 -47.20 3.90 -51.38
CA LYS A 502 -47.86 4.09 -52.68
C LYS A 502 -49.21 3.36 -52.75
N LYS A 503 -49.26 2.12 -52.25
CA LYS A 503 -50.52 1.35 -52.14
C LYS A 503 -51.53 2.07 -51.25
N LYS A 504 -51.13 2.51 -50.05
CA LYS A 504 -52.00 3.25 -49.12
C LYS A 504 -52.47 4.59 -49.68
N MET A 505 -51.62 5.31 -50.41
CA MET A 505 -52.03 6.54 -51.08
C MET A 505 -53.02 6.30 -52.22
N SER A 506 -52.90 5.18 -52.96
CA SER A 506 -53.90 4.81 -53.95
C SER A 506 -55.25 4.47 -53.31
N GLU A 507 -55.25 3.76 -52.17
CA GLU A 507 -56.46 3.47 -51.39
C GLU A 507 -57.11 4.77 -50.88
N TYR A 508 -56.32 5.70 -50.34
CA TYR A 508 -56.80 7.01 -49.89
C TYR A 508 -57.39 7.84 -51.03
N ASN A 509 -56.72 7.91 -52.18
CA ASN A 509 -57.21 8.66 -53.34
C ASN A 509 -58.51 8.06 -53.89
N ASN A 510 -58.64 6.74 -53.92
CA ASN A 510 -59.89 6.06 -54.29
C ASN A 510 -61.01 6.36 -53.28
N LEU A 511 -60.71 6.40 -51.99
CA LEU A 511 -61.67 6.76 -50.95
C LEU A 511 -62.12 8.21 -51.09
N LYS A 512 -61.18 9.13 -51.36
CA LYS A 512 -61.43 10.55 -51.58
C LYS A 512 -62.29 10.78 -52.83
N ALA A 513 -62.05 10.06 -53.91
CA ALA A 513 -62.88 10.09 -55.11
C ALA A 513 -64.32 9.64 -54.80
N LYS A 514 -64.50 8.49 -54.15
CA LYS A 514 -65.82 8.00 -53.72
C LYS A 514 -66.56 8.98 -52.81
N MET A 515 -65.84 9.65 -51.90
CA MET A 515 -66.40 10.65 -51.01
C MET A 515 -66.83 11.91 -51.79
N THR A 516 -66.07 12.30 -52.80
CA THR A 516 -66.41 13.41 -53.70
C THR A 516 -67.65 13.09 -54.52
N ASP A 517 -67.76 11.87 -55.04
CA ASP A 517 -68.95 11.41 -55.78
C ASP A 517 -70.20 11.40 -54.89
N LEU A 518 -70.07 10.93 -53.64
CA LEU A 518 -71.17 10.96 -52.65
C LEU A 518 -71.61 12.39 -52.33
N ILE A 519 -70.67 13.32 -52.16
CA ILE A 519 -70.98 14.74 -51.93
C ILE A 519 -71.72 15.32 -53.14
N ASN A 520 -71.29 15.01 -54.36
CA ASN A 520 -71.93 15.48 -55.58
C ASN A 520 -73.33 14.88 -55.77
N MET A 521 -73.53 13.60 -55.45
CA MET A 521 -74.85 12.96 -55.48
C MET A 521 -75.81 13.60 -54.45
N ASN A 522 -75.33 13.92 -53.25
CA ASN A 522 -76.14 14.58 -52.23
C ASN A 522 -76.49 16.01 -52.63
N LYS A 523 -75.54 16.79 -53.18
CA LYS A 523 -75.82 18.13 -53.73
C LYS A 523 -76.86 18.07 -54.85
N LYS A 524 -76.78 17.07 -55.74
CA LYS A 524 -77.78 16.89 -56.80
C LYS A 524 -79.17 16.59 -56.24
N ARG A 525 -79.27 15.69 -55.25
CA ARG A 525 -80.54 15.39 -54.56
C ARG A 525 -81.13 16.62 -53.85
N GLU A 526 -80.27 17.45 -53.27
CA GLU A 526 -80.67 18.69 -52.61
C GLU A 526 -81.20 19.72 -53.61
N ILE A 527 -80.54 19.88 -54.76
CA ILE A 527 -81.02 20.71 -55.87
C ILE A 527 -82.36 20.20 -56.40
N ASP A 528 -82.48 18.90 -56.67
CA ASP A 528 -83.74 18.29 -57.16
C ASP A 528 -84.87 18.46 -56.13
N ALA A 529 -84.57 18.40 -54.83
CA ALA A 529 -85.55 18.64 -53.76
C ALA A 529 -85.97 20.11 -53.68
N GLN A 530 -85.02 21.04 -53.80
CA GLN A 530 -85.31 22.48 -53.82
C GLN A 530 -86.12 22.88 -55.05
N GLU A 531 -85.87 22.27 -56.21
CA GLU A 531 -86.61 22.52 -57.44
C GLU A 531 -88.05 22.00 -57.34
N LYS A 532 -88.25 20.80 -56.77
CA LYS A 532 -89.60 20.28 -56.44
C LYS A 532 -90.33 21.20 -55.45
N LEU A 533 -89.63 21.74 -54.47
CA LEU A 533 -90.23 22.68 -53.50
C LEU A 533 -90.68 23.97 -54.19
N LYS A 534 -89.81 24.58 -55.03
CA LYS A 534 -90.15 25.77 -55.82
C LYS A 534 -91.33 25.55 -56.75
N ASN A 535 -91.38 24.40 -57.43
CA ASN A 535 -92.50 24.07 -58.31
C ASN A 535 -93.81 23.92 -57.52
N SER A 536 -93.76 23.29 -56.33
CA SER A 536 -94.94 23.22 -55.45
C SER A 536 -95.40 24.58 -54.92
N GLU A 537 -94.47 25.51 -54.66
CA GLU A 537 -94.80 26.89 -54.26
C GLU A 537 -95.43 27.70 -55.41
N ILE A 538 -94.96 27.49 -56.65
CA ILE A 538 -95.53 28.09 -57.86
C ILE A 538 -96.95 27.58 -58.07
N ASP A 539 -97.19 26.27 -57.94
CA ASP A 539 -98.52 25.68 -58.03
C ASP A 539 -99.46 26.21 -56.95
N LEU A 540 -98.95 26.37 -55.71
CA LEU A 540 -99.72 26.97 -54.61
C LEU A 540 -100.08 28.43 -54.91
N LYS A 541 -99.13 29.24 -55.40
CA LYS A 541 -99.36 30.64 -55.82
C LYS A 541 -100.37 30.73 -56.96
N ASN A 542 -100.27 29.86 -57.96
CA ASN A 542 -101.21 29.80 -59.08
C ASN A 542 -102.61 29.45 -58.59
N HIS A 543 -102.75 28.47 -57.70
CA HIS A 543 -104.03 28.11 -57.10
C HIS A 543 -104.60 29.25 -56.24
N MET A 544 -103.77 30.00 -55.51
CA MET A 544 -104.23 31.19 -54.77
C MET A 544 -104.68 32.31 -55.71
N LEU A 545 -103.94 32.56 -56.79
CA LEU A 545 -104.27 33.56 -57.80
C LEU A 545 -105.57 33.23 -58.53
N GLN A 546 -105.80 31.95 -58.85
CA GLN A 546 -107.06 31.47 -59.45
C GLN A 546 -108.25 31.69 -58.49
N LYS A 547 -108.05 31.41 -57.19
CA LYS A 547 -109.04 31.67 -56.14
C LYS A 547 -109.33 33.15 -55.98
N GLU A 548 -108.32 34.03 -56.08
CA GLU A 548 -108.50 35.47 -56.09
C GLU A 548 -109.25 35.95 -57.33
N ARG A 549 -108.93 35.44 -58.52
CA ARG A 549 -109.65 35.75 -59.77
C ARG A 549 -111.13 35.36 -59.65
N MET A 550 -111.42 34.19 -59.08
CA MET A 550 -112.79 33.73 -58.82
C MET A 550 -113.52 34.63 -57.80
N ASN A 551 -112.82 35.05 -56.74
CA ASN A 551 -113.38 35.99 -55.76
C ASN A 551 -113.64 37.38 -56.36
N ARG A 552 -112.75 37.89 -57.23
CA ARG A 552 -112.95 39.15 -57.97
C ARG A 552 -114.10 39.05 -58.96
N ALA A 553 -114.28 37.90 -59.63
CA ALA A 553 -115.43 37.65 -60.50
C ALA A 553 -116.75 37.64 -59.70
N LEU A 554 -116.78 36.95 -58.56
CA LEU A 554 -117.93 36.95 -57.65
C LEU A 554 -118.23 38.36 -57.10
N TYR A 555 -117.19 39.17 -56.86
CA TYR A 555 -117.34 40.56 -56.43
C TYR A 555 -117.91 41.45 -57.54
N LYS A 556 -117.44 41.30 -58.80
CA LYS A 556 -118.02 42.00 -59.96
C LYS A 556 -119.48 41.62 -60.22
N VAL A 557 -119.85 40.34 -60.06
CA VAL A 557 -121.25 39.89 -60.17
C VAL A 557 -122.12 40.49 -59.06
N ARG A 558 -121.60 40.61 -57.82
CA ARG A 558 -122.31 41.28 -56.73
C ARG A 558 -122.46 42.79 -56.96
N LEU A 559 -121.44 43.45 -57.50
CA LEU A 559 -121.51 44.85 -57.87
C LEU A 559 -122.57 45.07 -58.96
N LYS A 560 -122.54 44.29 -60.06
CA LYS A 560 -123.53 44.38 -61.13
C LYS A 560 -124.96 44.18 -60.62
N LYS A 561 -125.21 43.16 -59.78
CA LYS A 561 -126.52 42.97 -59.12
C LYS A 561 -126.93 44.15 -58.23
N LYS A 562 -125.98 44.82 -57.57
CA LYS A 562 -126.27 46.00 -56.73
C LYS A 562 -126.57 47.24 -57.59
N THR A 563 -125.84 47.44 -58.68
CA THR A 563 -126.08 48.56 -59.62
C THR A 563 -127.40 48.40 -60.37
N ASP A 564 -127.75 47.17 -60.78
CA ASP A 564 -129.04 46.87 -61.42
C ASP A 564 -130.22 47.09 -60.46
N LEU A 565 -130.04 46.80 -59.17
CA LEU A 565 -131.06 47.04 -58.14
C LEU A 565 -131.27 48.55 -57.88
N ILE A 566 -130.18 49.33 -57.84
CA ILE A 566 -130.19 50.78 -57.65
C ILE A 566 -130.83 51.49 -58.86
N ASN A 567 -130.50 51.07 -60.08
CA ASN A 567 -131.08 51.64 -61.30
C ASN A 567 -132.57 51.29 -61.45
N LYS A 568 -132.99 50.11 -60.98
CA LYS A 568 -134.41 49.70 -60.94
C LYS A 568 -135.21 50.47 -59.88
N THR A 569 -134.58 50.90 -58.78
CA THR A 569 -135.24 51.76 -57.76
C THR A 569 -135.28 53.21 -58.17
N LYS A 570 -134.24 53.74 -58.84
CA LYS A 570 -134.24 55.12 -59.36
C LYS A 570 -135.32 55.36 -60.43
N ARG A 571 -135.56 54.41 -61.34
CA ARG A 571 -136.65 54.53 -62.34
C ARG A 571 -138.05 54.50 -61.69
N ARG A 572 -138.24 53.65 -60.67
CA ARG A 572 -139.51 53.57 -59.93
C ARG A 572 -139.79 54.82 -59.08
N LEU A 573 -138.77 55.51 -58.57
CA LEU A 573 -138.96 56.72 -57.76
C LEU A 573 -139.32 57.96 -58.60
N VAL A 574 -138.88 58.03 -59.85
CA VAL A 574 -139.23 59.14 -60.77
C VAL A 574 -140.68 59.02 -61.28
N ASP A 575 -141.18 57.79 -61.50
CA ASP A 575 -142.56 57.56 -61.95
C ASP A 575 -143.61 57.68 -60.82
N ILE A 576 -143.20 57.51 -59.55
CA ILE A 576 -144.10 57.59 -58.38
C ILE A 576 -144.33 59.05 -57.93
N ILE A 577 -143.36 59.94 -58.13
CA ILE A 577 -143.46 61.35 -57.71
C ILE A 577 -144.48 62.15 -58.55
N ASN A 578 -144.77 61.72 -59.78
CA ASN A 578 -145.66 62.45 -60.70
C ASN A 578 -147.10 61.93 -60.74
N LYS A 579 -147.50 60.91 -59.95
CA LYS A 579 -148.84 60.31 -60.12
C LYS A 579 -149.81 60.38 -58.95
N ASN A 580 -149.42 60.43 -57.68
CA ASN A 580 -150.42 60.25 -56.61
C ASN A 580 -150.43 61.38 -55.57
N LYS A 581 -150.91 62.54 -56.02
CA LYS A 581 -151.34 63.67 -55.18
C LYS A 581 -152.78 63.50 -54.63
N ILE A 582 -153.42 62.34 -54.84
CA ILE A 582 -154.67 61.90 -54.21
C ILE A 582 -154.56 60.35 -54.11
N GLU A 583 -154.97 59.75 -52.98
CA GLU A 583 -154.83 58.33 -52.58
C GLU A 583 -153.49 57.91 -51.97
N ASN A 584 -153.32 58.04 -50.64
CA ASN A 584 -152.71 56.90 -49.91
C ASN A 584 -152.95 56.90 -48.39
N ASP A 585 -154.23 57.04 -48.00
CA ASP A 585 -154.74 56.52 -46.72
C ASP A 585 -154.72 54.98 -46.63
N ILE A 586 -154.11 54.27 -47.59
CA ILE A 586 -154.06 52.80 -47.64
C ILE A 586 -152.63 52.22 -47.51
N ILE A 587 -151.56 53.00 -47.67
CA ILE A 587 -150.18 52.46 -47.67
C ILE A 587 -149.43 52.60 -46.33
N GLN A 588 -149.89 53.45 -45.41
CA GLN A 588 -149.28 53.57 -44.07
C GLN A 588 -149.41 52.30 -43.19
N ASN A 589 -150.29 51.35 -43.53
CA ASN A 589 -150.47 50.11 -42.77
C ASN A 589 -149.74 48.86 -43.32
N ARG A 590 -148.98 48.96 -44.43
CA ARG A 590 -148.25 47.81 -45.03
C ARG A 590 -146.73 47.90 -45.03
N LEU A 591 -146.15 49.06 -44.66
CA LEU A 591 -144.69 49.24 -44.67
C LEU A 591 -143.98 48.68 -43.42
N ASN A 592 -144.68 48.58 -42.29
CA ASN A 592 -144.09 48.08 -41.03
C ASN A 592 -143.98 46.54 -40.97
N THR A 593 -144.62 45.81 -41.90
CA THR A 593 -144.54 44.34 -41.95
C THR A 593 -143.31 43.84 -42.71
N VAL A 594 -142.77 44.61 -43.66
CA VAL A 594 -141.61 44.21 -44.49
C VAL A 594 -140.26 44.50 -43.80
N MET A 595 -140.23 45.42 -42.84
CA MET A 595 -139.02 45.77 -42.08
C MET A 595 -138.64 44.72 -41.03
N LYS A 596 -139.54 43.77 -40.71
CA LYS A 596 -139.32 42.73 -39.69
C LYS A 596 -138.59 41.48 -40.22
N ASP A 597 -138.63 41.23 -41.53
CA ASP A 597 -138.07 39.99 -42.12
C ASP A 597 -136.68 40.13 -42.73
N ASN A 598 -136.24 41.34 -43.09
CA ASN A 598 -134.91 41.55 -43.70
C ASN A 598 -133.75 41.63 -42.69
N LYS A 599 -134.03 41.90 -41.39
CA LYS A 599 -132.98 41.98 -40.36
C LYS A 599 -132.47 40.60 -39.93
N LYS A 600 -133.34 39.58 -39.85
CA LYS A 600 -132.97 38.20 -39.45
C LYS A 600 -132.18 37.42 -40.52
N VAL A 601 -132.37 37.72 -41.80
CA VAL A 601 -131.69 37.00 -42.90
C VAL A 601 -130.24 37.48 -43.10
N ILE A 602 -129.94 38.73 -42.76
CA ILE A 602 -128.60 39.31 -42.92
C ILE A 602 -127.65 38.84 -41.81
N GLU A 603 -128.11 38.71 -40.57
CA GLU A 603 -127.30 38.23 -39.44
C GLU A 603 -126.97 36.72 -39.52
N LYS A 604 -127.89 35.88 -40.04
CA LYS A 604 -127.65 34.44 -40.23
C LYS A 604 -126.56 34.15 -41.28
N ARG A 605 -126.53 34.93 -42.37
CA ARG A 605 -125.53 34.76 -43.45
C ARG A 605 -124.14 35.28 -43.11
N TYR A 606 -124.01 36.17 -42.12
CA TYR A 606 -122.68 36.62 -41.66
C TYR A 606 -122.04 35.62 -40.69
N LYS A 607 -122.82 34.98 -39.79
CA LYS A 607 -122.32 33.93 -38.88
C LYS A 607 -121.89 32.64 -39.58
N GLU A 608 -122.66 32.14 -40.56
CA GLU A 608 -122.31 30.91 -41.30
C GLU A 608 -121.03 31.07 -42.15
N LYS A 609 -120.66 32.30 -42.52
CA LYS A 609 -119.51 32.59 -43.37
C LYS A 609 -118.21 32.70 -42.58
N THR A 610 -118.26 33.18 -41.34
CA THR A 610 -117.12 33.22 -40.41
C THR A 610 -116.81 31.83 -39.85
N GLU A 611 -117.83 31.01 -39.57
CA GLU A 611 -117.63 29.63 -39.08
C GLU A 611 -117.02 28.70 -40.16
N LYS A 612 -117.45 28.81 -41.42
CA LYS A 612 -116.83 28.07 -42.54
C LYS A 612 -115.39 28.52 -42.82
N LYS A 613 -115.06 29.80 -42.61
CA LYS A 613 -113.69 30.31 -42.79
C LYS A 613 -112.76 29.78 -41.68
N ASN A 614 -113.25 29.71 -40.45
CA ASN A 614 -112.49 29.20 -39.30
C ASN A 614 -112.31 27.67 -39.32
N SER A 615 -113.28 26.90 -39.83
CA SER A 615 -113.13 25.44 -39.95
C SER A 615 -112.12 25.04 -41.03
N VAL A 616 -112.04 25.79 -42.14
CA VAL A 616 -111.04 25.58 -43.20
C VAL A 616 -109.64 25.95 -42.71
N PHE A 617 -109.51 27.03 -41.94
CA PHE A 617 -108.21 27.43 -41.36
C PHE A 617 -107.70 26.42 -40.32
N LYS A 618 -108.60 25.84 -39.50
CA LYS A 618 -108.25 24.80 -38.53
C LYS A 618 -107.76 23.51 -39.19
N ARG A 619 -108.39 23.08 -40.29
CA ARG A 619 -107.95 21.89 -41.07
C ARG A 619 -106.62 22.10 -41.79
N LEU A 620 -106.36 23.31 -42.29
CA LEU A 620 -105.07 23.65 -42.90
C LEU A 620 -103.93 23.68 -41.87
N LYS A 621 -104.16 24.29 -40.71
CA LYS A 621 -103.17 24.31 -39.62
C LYS A 621 -102.81 22.91 -39.13
N GLN A 622 -103.79 22.02 -39.04
CA GLN A 622 -103.57 20.62 -38.63
C GLN A 622 -102.77 19.84 -39.68
N ARG A 623 -103.12 19.94 -40.97
CA ARG A 623 -102.35 19.27 -42.04
C ARG A 623 -100.90 19.73 -42.13
N TYR A 624 -100.63 21.03 -41.99
CA TYR A 624 -99.25 21.51 -41.97
C TYR A 624 -98.49 21.06 -40.72
N GLY A 625 -99.14 20.99 -39.56
CA GLY A 625 -98.56 20.43 -38.34
C GLY A 625 -98.17 18.96 -38.50
N ASP A 626 -99.07 18.14 -39.03
CA ASP A 626 -98.84 16.71 -39.22
C ASP A 626 -97.70 16.44 -40.24
N MET A 627 -97.60 17.29 -41.28
CA MET A 627 -96.54 17.19 -42.29
C MET A 627 -95.16 17.56 -41.72
N ILE A 628 -95.09 18.58 -40.87
CA ILE A 628 -93.85 18.97 -40.17
C ILE A 628 -93.40 17.87 -39.21
N VAL A 629 -94.31 17.28 -38.44
CA VAL A 629 -93.99 16.16 -37.54
C VAL A 629 -93.48 14.95 -38.31
N LYS A 630 -94.08 14.64 -39.46
CA LYS A 630 -93.65 13.52 -40.29
C LYS A 630 -92.24 13.72 -40.85
N HIS A 631 -91.96 14.88 -41.43
CA HIS A 631 -90.62 15.21 -41.95
C HIS A 631 -89.57 15.30 -40.85
N SER A 632 -89.91 15.82 -39.67
CA SER A 632 -89.01 15.83 -38.51
C SER A 632 -88.64 14.42 -38.06
N SER A 633 -89.62 13.49 -38.02
CA SER A 633 -89.33 12.08 -37.67
C SER A 633 -88.48 11.35 -38.71
N GLU A 634 -88.63 11.68 -40.00
CA GLU A 634 -87.80 11.10 -41.07
C GLU A 634 -86.37 11.63 -41.01
N PHE A 635 -86.20 12.91 -40.67
CA PHE A 635 -84.88 13.52 -40.49
C PHE A 635 -84.13 12.90 -39.30
N GLU A 636 -84.80 12.70 -38.17
CA GLU A 636 -84.20 12.04 -36.99
C GLU A 636 -83.84 10.57 -37.28
N LYS A 637 -84.65 9.85 -38.06
CA LYS A 637 -84.30 8.49 -38.51
C LYS A 637 -83.06 8.45 -39.40
N GLN A 638 -82.91 9.42 -40.31
CA GLN A 638 -81.73 9.53 -41.17
C GLN A 638 -80.48 9.91 -40.37
N LYS A 639 -80.63 10.81 -39.40
CA LYS A 639 -79.55 11.20 -38.48
C LYS A 639 -79.07 10.01 -37.64
N ALA A 640 -79.98 9.25 -37.04
CA ALA A 640 -79.65 8.05 -36.27
C ALA A 640 -78.97 6.95 -37.13
N PHE A 641 -79.37 6.81 -38.39
CA PHE A 641 -78.72 5.88 -39.33
C PHE A 641 -77.27 6.30 -39.65
N LEU A 642 -77.03 7.60 -39.82
CA LEU A 642 -75.66 8.12 -40.06
C LEU A 642 -74.78 8.01 -38.81
N GLU A 643 -75.31 8.35 -37.64
CA GLU A 643 -74.59 8.26 -36.36
C GLU A 643 -74.19 6.81 -36.02
N SER A 644 -75.09 5.84 -36.24
CA SER A 644 -74.76 4.42 -36.07
C SER A 644 -73.72 3.91 -37.08
N GLY A 645 -73.71 4.44 -38.31
CA GLY A 645 -72.70 4.13 -39.31
C GLY A 645 -71.31 4.68 -38.96
N ILE A 646 -71.25 5.85 -38.32
CA ILE A 646 -70.00 6.47 -37.83
C ILE A 646 -69.46 5.69 -36.63
N GLN A 647 -70.29 5.40 -35.63
CA GLN A 647 -69.89 4.61 -34.46
C GLN A 647 -69.35 3.23 -34.82
N LYS A 648 -69.95 2.58 -35.83
CA LYS A 648 -69.46 1.27 -36.30
C LYS A 648 -68.07 1.36 -36.92
N LYS A 649 -67.80 2.41 -37.70
CA LYS A 649 -66.48 2.63 -38.32
C LYS A 649 -65.42 3.05 -37.29
N GLU A 650 -65.79 3.84 -36.29
CA GLU A 650 -64.89 4.17 -35.17
C GLU A 650 -64.51 2.91 -34.39
N SER A 651 -65.49 2.04 -34.09
CA SER A 651 -65.23 0.74 -33.46
C SER A 651 -64.27 -0.15 -34.27
N ASP A 652 -64.41 -0.17 -35.59
CA ASP A 652 -63.53 -0.96 -36.46
C ASP A 652 -62.11 -0.37 -36.53
N VAL A 653 -61.96 0.96 -36.49
CA VAL A 653 -60.66 1.64 -36.41
C VAL A 653 -59.98 1.37 -35.07
N ASP A 654 -60.72 1.41 -33.96
CA ASP A 654 -60.17 1.12 -32.63
C ASP A 654 -59.74 -0.34 -32.49
N LYS A 655 -60.49 -1.28 -33.07
CA LYS A 655 -60.09 -2.70 -33.13
C LYS A 655 -58.81 -2.89 -33.92
N GLU A 656 -58.66 -2.20 -35.05
CA GLU A 656 -57.45 -2.32 -35.87
C GLU A 656 -56.24 -1.65 -35.18
N LYS A 657 -56.46 -0.55 -34.46
CA LYS A 657 -55.43 0.09 -33.64
C LYS A 657 -54.95 -0.83 -32.52
N LEU A 658 -55.86 -1.49 -31.81
CA LEU A 658 -55.53 -2.51 -30.80
C LEU A 658 -54.77 -3.70 -31.39
N ARG A 659 -55.12 -4.11 -32.62
CA ARG A 659 -54.45 -5.21 -33.31
C ARG A 659 -53.01 -4.86 -33.68
N ILE A 660 -52.78 -3.67 -34.22
CA ILE A 660 -51.44 -3.15 -34.54
C ILE A 660 -50.61 -3.01 -33.26
N GLU A 661 -51.19 -2.50 -32.18
CA GLU A 661 -50.50 -2.34 -30.89
C GLU A 661 -50.13 -3.70 -30.26
N ALA A 662 -50.99 -4.70 -30.40
CA ALA A 662 -50.68 -6.08 -29.98
C ALA A 662 -49.55 -6.70 -30.83
N GLU A 663 -49.51 -6.46 -32.14
CA GLU A 663 -48.42 -6.93 -33.01
C GLU A 663 -47.08 -6.25 -32.68
N LEU A 664 -47.09 -4.93 -32.46
CA LEU A 664 -45.92 -4.16 -32.06
C LEU A 664 -45.34 -4.68 -30.73
N ASN A 665 -46.21 -4.97 -29.75
CA ASN A 665 -45.79 -5.52 -28.47
C ASN A 665 -45.21 -6.94 -28.61
N ARG A 666 -45.74 -7.77 -29.51
CA ARG A 666 -45.16 -9.10 -29.80
C ARG A 666 -43.78 -9.00 -30.44
N GLU A 667 -43.57 -8.07 -31.38
CA GLU A 667 -42.24 -7.84 -31.96
C GLU A 667 -41.25 -7.31 -30.92
N LYS A 668 -41.70 -6.39 -30.06
CA LYS A 668 -40.87 -5.87 -28.97
C LYS A 668 -40.41 -6.98 -28.02
N GLN A 669 -41.30 -7.89 -27.63
CA GLN A 669 -40.95 -9.05 -26.80
C GLN A 669 -39.96 -9.99 -27.50
N LYS A 670 -40.12 -10.24 -28.81
CA LYS A 670 -39.15 -11.03 -29.59
C LYS A 670 -37.77 -10.39 -29.62
N LEU A 671 -37.70 -9.07 -29.81
CA LEU A 671 -36.44 -8.33 -29.78
C LEU A 671 -35.79 -8.35 -28.40
N GLU A 672 -36.58 -8.20 -27.32
CA GLU A 672 -36.07 -8.30 -25.95
C GLU A 672 -35.50 -9.70 -25.64
N LEU A 673 -36.15 -10.77 -26.13
CA LEU A 673 -35.63 -12.14 -26.04
C LEU A 673 -34.33 -12.32 -26.81
N LEU A 674 -34.24 -11.80 -28.04
CA LEU A 674 -33.02 -11.87 -28.85
C LEU A 674 -31.86 -11.10 -28.19
N ILE A 675 -32.15 -9.92 -27.63
CA ILE A 675 -31.16 -9.11 -26.90
C ILE A 675 -30.68 -9.86 -25.66
N THR A 676 -31.57 -10.53 -24.92
CA THR A 676 -31.18 -11.30 -23.73
C THR A 676 -30.36 -12.54 -24.08
N GLU A 677 -30.72 -13.28 -25.15
CA GLU A 677 -29.88 -14.37 -25.68
C GLU A 677 -28.49 -13.89 -26.07
N LYS A 678 -28.39 -12.82 -26.87
CA LYS A 678 -27.08 -12.26 -27.28
C LYS A 678 -26.26 -11.75 -26.12
N ARG A 679 -26.91 -11.19 -25.09
CA ARG A 679 -26.23 -10.75 -23.87
C ARG A 679 -25.69 -11.93 -23.06
N ASN A 680 -26.42 -13.04 -23.03
CA ASN A 680 -25.98 -14.28 -22.36
C ASN A 680 -24.80 -14.93 -23.10
N ASP A 681 -24.85 -14.98 -24.44
CA ASP A 681 -23.74 -15.47 -25.26
C ASP A 681 -22.47 -14.64 -25.03
N TYR A 682 -22.60 -13.31 -25.08
CA TYR A 682 -21.47 -12.40 -24.80
C TYR A 682 -20.91 -12.59 -23.39
N ASN A 683 -21.78 -12.73 -22.38
CA ASN A 683 -21.33 -12.95 -21.00
C ASN A 683 -20.60 -14.28 -20.84
N LYS A 684 -21.03 -15.33 -21.57
CA LYS A 684 -20.37 -16.63 -21.60
C LYS A 684 -18.98 -16.55 -22.23
N GLU A 685 -18.88 -15.96 -23.42
CA GLU A 685 -17.59 -15.74 -24.10
C GLU A 685 -16.64 -14.88 -23.25
N HIS A 686 -17.16 -13.82 -22.63
CA HIS A 686 -16.38 -12.96 -21.73
C HIS A 686 -15.89 -13.73 -20.50
N MET A 687 -16.71 -14.59 -19.89
CA MET A 687 -16.29 -15.43 -18.76
C MET A 687 -15.23 -16.47 -19.16
N ASP A 688 -15.34 -17.06 -20.35
CA ASP A 688 -14.34 -17.98 -20.88
C ASP A 688 -13.00 -17.27 -21.11
N LEU A 689 -13.02 -16.05 -21.67
CA LEU A 689 -11.83 -15.20 -21.82
C LEU A 689 -11.22 -14.82 -20.47
N VAL A 690 -12.03 -14.43 -19.49
CA VAL A 690 -11.56 -14.13 -18.12
C VAL A 690 -10.91 -15.37 -17.49
N ASN A 691 -11.48 -16.56 -17.70
CA ASN A 691 -10.92 -17.81 -17.18
C ASN A 691 -9.60 -18.18 -17.89
N GLN A 692 -9.50 -17.98 -19.21
CA GLN A 692 -8.25 -18.14 -19.95
C GLN A 692 -7.16 -17.18 -19.45
N ILE A 693 -7.50 -15.91 -19.23
CA ILE A 693 -6.58 -14.91 -18.68
C ILE A 693 -6.11 -15.31 -17.28
N LYS A 694 -7.03 -15.77 -16.41
CA LYS A 694 -6.67 -16.28 -15.07
C LYS A 694 -5.72 -17.48 -15.14
N ASN A 695 -5.98 -18.43 -16.03
CA ASN A 695 -5.12 -19.59 -16.22
C ASN A 695 -3.74 -19.19 -16.76
N ASN A 696 -3.67 -18.31 -17.76
CA ASN A 696 -2.41 -17.81 -18.30
C ASN A 696 -1.60 -17.03 -17.26
N LYS A 697 -2.27 -16.21 -16.44
CA LYS A 697 -1.64 -15.53 -15.31
C LYS A 697 -1.02 -16.51 -14.32
N LYS A 698 -1.75 -17.57 -13.95
CA LYS A 698 -1.27 -18.62 -13.04
C LYS A 698 -0.07 -19.38 -13.63
N ILE A 699 -0.08 -19.67 -14.93
CA ILE A 699 1.06 -20.29 -15.63
C ILE A 699 2.28 -19.37 -15.59
N LEU A 700 2.10 -18.07 -15.84
CA LEU A 700 3.17 -17.08 -15.81
C LEU A 700 3.77 -16.93 -14.40
N GLU A 701 2.93 -16.84 -13.37
CA GLU A 701 3.35 -16.81 -11.96
C GLU A 701 4.18 -18.04 -11.59
N ASN A 702 3.72 -19.24 -11.99
CA ASN A 702 4.47 -20.47 -11.78
C ASN A 702 5.83 -20.48 -12.52
N LYS A 703 5.88 -19.94 -13.74
CA LYS A 703 7.13 -19.81 -14.51
C LYS A 703 8.11 -18.87 -13.82
N MET A 704 7.65 -17.69 -13.38
CA MET A 704 8.48 -16.74 -12.63
C MET A 704 8.98 -17.33 -11.31
N MET A 705 8.15 -18.10 -10.60
CA MET A 705 8.56 -18.77 -9.37
C MET A 705 9.66 -19.81 -9.62
N ARG A 706 9.55 -20.60 -10.70
CA ARG A 706 10.59 -21.57 -11.10
C ARG A 706 11.89 -20.85 -11.49
N GLU A 707 11.82 -19.76 -12.24
CA GLU A 707 13.00 -18.96 -12.60
C GLU A 707 13.66 -18.32 -11.37
N HIS A 708 12.86 -17.85 -10.41
CA HIS A 708 13.35 -17.33 -9.14
C HIS A 708 14.06 -18.43 -8.32
N GLN A 709 13.47 -19.62 -8.21
CA GLN A 709 14.09 -20.77 -7.56
C GLN A 709 15.41 -21.19 -8.24
N ASN A 710 15.43 -21.22 -9.57
CA ASN A 710 16.65 -21.50 -10.34
C ASN A 710 17.74 -20.44 -10.09
N THR A 711 17.35 -19.17 -9.99
CA THR A 711 18.26 -18.07 -9.66
C THR A 711 18.83 -18.21 -8.25
N LEU A 712 18.00 -18.60 -7.27
CA LEU A 712 18.44 -18.87 -5.90
C LEU A 712 19.41 -20.06 -5.83
N LEU A 713 19.10 -21.14 -6.55
CA LEU A 713 19.99 -22.31 -6.66
C LEU A 713 21.33 -21.94 -7.31
N TYR A 714 21.31 -21.13 -8.37
CA TYR A 714 22.52 -20.63 -9.02
C TYR A 714 23.37 -19.78 -8.06
N ARG A 715 22.75 -18.85 -7.33
CA ARG A 715 23.43 -18.04 -6.30
C ARG A 715 24.03 -18.92 -5.19
N ALA A 716 23.33 -19.95 -4.74
CA ALA A 716 23.81 -20.88 -3.73
C ALA A 716 25.04 -21.68 -4.24
N ARG A 717 24.99 -22.19 -5.48
CA ARG A 717 26.14 -22.85 -6.12
C ARG A 717 27.35 -21.92 -6.22
N LEU A 718 27.13 -20.70 -6.73
CA LEU A 718 28.20 -19.70 -6.87
C LEU A 718 28.83 -19.33 -5.51
N LYS A 719 28.00 -19.20 -4.45
CA LYS A 719 28.48 -18.95 -3.09
C LYS A 719 29.34 -20.10 -2.57
N LYS A 720 28.92 -21.35 -2.79
CA LYS A 720 29.67 -22.54 -2.39
C LYS A 720 31.01 -22.64 -3.13
N GLU A 721 31.03 -22.28 -4.41
CA GLU A 721 32.23 -22.30 -5.23
C GLU A 721 33.22 -21.20 -4.86
N LEU A 722 32.74 -19.98 -4.61
CA LEU A 722 33.55 -18.89 -4.06
C LEU A 722 34.12 -19.24 -2.69
N GLN A 723 33.32 -19.88 -1.83
CA GLN A 723 33.78 -20.34 -0.52
C GLN A 723 34.91 -21.38 -0.65
N LYS A 724 34.77 -22.38 -1.54
CA LYS A 724 35.83 -23.36 -1.81
C LYS A 724 37.12 -22.69 -2.33
N GLN A 725 37.00 -21.73 -3.25
CA GLN A 725 38.16 -21.00 -3.76
C GLN A 725 38.84 -20.18 -2.66
N PHE A 726 38.05 -19.57 -1.79
CA PHE A 726 38.54 -18.82 -0.65
C PHE A 726 39.28 -19.73 0.35
N GLU A 727 38.67 -20.83 0.76
CA GLU A 727 39.29 -21.84 1.65
C GLU A 727 40.61 -22.36 1.07
N LYS A 728 40.65 -22.64 -0.24
CA LYS A 728 41.89 -23.07 -0.91
C LYS A 728 43.00 -22.00 -0.84
N ARG A 729 42.68 -20.73 -1.14
CA ARG A 729 43.65 -19.63 -1.05
C ARG A 729 44.09 -19.36 0.38
N PHE A 730 43.17 -19.44 1.32
CA PHE A 730 43.43 -19.24 2.74
C PHE A 730 44.36 -20.33 3.29
N ASN A 731 44.06 -21.61 3.03
CA ASN A 731 44.90 -22.72 3.45
C ASN A 731 46.30 -22.62 2.85
N ASN A 732 46.43 -22.31 1.55
CA ASN A 732 47.74 -22.08 0.93
C ASN A 732 48.53 -20.95 1.62
N THR A 733 47.85 -19.89 2.05
CA THR A 733 48.48 -18.76 2.75
C THR A 733 48.92 -19.17 4.16
N ILE A 734 48.12 -19.96 4.87
CA ILE A 734 48.49 -20.52 6.18
C ILE A 734 49.70 -21.44 6.02
N THR A 735 49.66 -22.41 5.10
CA THR A 735 50.76 -23.36 4.89
C THR A 735 52.06 -22.64 4.54
N ASN A 736 52.01 -21.60 3.69
CA ASN A 736 53.20 -20.80 3.35
C ASN A 736 53.73 -20.04 4.57
N ARG A 737 52.86 -19.44 5.40
CA ARG A 737 53.29 -18.74 6.62
C ARG A 737 53.84 -19.70 7.66
N GLU A 738 53.22 -20.86 7.84
CA GLU A 738 53.73 -21.90 8.73
C GLU A 738 55.12 -22.36 8.29
N LYS A 739 55.35 -22.53 6.98
CA LYS A 739 56.67 -22.88 6.46
C LYS A 739 57.70 -21.80 6.81
N VAL A 740 57.39 -20.52 6.56
CA VAL A 740 58.28 -19.40 6.90
C VAL A 740 58.55 -19.31 8.41
N LEU A 741 57.53 -19.51 9.25
CA LEU A 741 57.69 -19.50 10.71
C LEU A 741 58.53 -20.68 11.20
N ARG A 742 58.34 -21.89 10.65
CA ARG A 742 59.16 -23.06 10.97
C ARG A 742 60.63 -22.81 10.60
N GLU A 743 60.89 -22.25 9.43
CA GLU A 743 62.24 -21.86 8.99
C GLU A 743 62.85 -20.82 9.94
N SER A 744 62.09 -19.78 10.30
CA SER A 744 62.55 -18.72 11.21
C SER A 744 62.87 -19.25 12.61
N ILE A 745 62.02 -20.11 13.17
CA ILE A 745 62.24 -20.71 14.49
C ILE A 745 63.45 -21.65 14.45
N LYS A 746 63.60 -22.44 13.38
CA LYS A 746 64.77 -23.30 13.17
C LYS A 746 66.06 -22.48 13.18
N ASN A 747 66.10 -21.40 12.38
CA ASN A 747 67.27 -20.52 12.30
C ASN A 747 67.58 -19.84 13.64
N GLU A 748 66.56 -19.41 14.39
CA GLU A 748 66.75 -18.80 15.71
C GLU A 748 67.29 -19.81 16.74
N MET A 749 66.79 -21.05 16.73
CA MET A 749 67.30 -22.11 17.60
C MET A 749 68.74 -22.50 17.23
N GLU A 750 69.05 -22.61 15.94
CA GLU A 750 70.43 -22.86 15.49
C GLU A 750 71.38 -21.74 15.90
N ALA A 751 70.96 -20.48 15.82
CA ALA A 751 71.76 -19.33 16.29
C ALA A 751 71.99 -19.37 17.82
N LYS A 752 70.94 -19.68 18.60
CA LYS A 752 71.07 -19.85 20.06
C LYS A 752 72.00 -21.00 20.43
N LEU A 753 71.88 -22.13 19.73
CA LEU A 753 72.73 -23.30 19.95
C LEU A 753 74.19 -22.98 19.64
N ARG A 754 74.47 -22.29 18.51
CA ARG A 754 75.84 -21.84 18.16
C ARG A 754 76.41 -20.92 19.24
N HIS A 755 75.64 -19.95 19.72
CA HIS A 755 76.09 -19.03 20.77
C HIS A 755 76.35 -19.73 22.11
N GLU A 756 75.58 -20.77 22.44
CA GLU A 756 75.78 -21.55 23.66
C GLU A 756 76.99 -22.49 23.55
N ILE A 757 77.25 -23.06 22.37
CA ILE A 757 78.49 -23.80 22.07
C ILE A 757 79.70 -22.88 22.23
N GLU A 758 79.68 -21.70 21.61
CA GLU A 758 80.76 -20.71 21.68
C GLU A 758 81.05 -20.29 23.14
N LYS A 759 80.00 -20.06 23.94
CA LYS A 759 80.15 -19.78 25.38
C LYS A 759 80.82 -20.91 26.15
N ARG A 760 80.49 -22.18 25.82
CA ARG A 760 81.11 -23.34 26.47
C ARG A 760 82.57 -23.51 26.05
N GLU A 761 82.89 -23.27 24.78
CA GLU A 761 84.27 -23.27 24.28
C GLU A 761 85.13 -22.23 25.01
N GLN A 762 84.65 -20.99 25.13
CA GLN A 762 85.34 -19.94 25.91
C GLN A 762 85.56 -20.34 27.38
N LEU A 763 84.60 -21.05 27.98
CA LEU A 763 84.70 -21.49 29.37
C LEU A 763 85.75 -22.61 29.54
N ILE A 764 85.81 -23.52 28.56
CA ILE A 764 86.82 -24.59 28.49
C ILE A 764 88.22 -23.96 28.33
N ASP A 765 88.39 -22.99 27.43
CA ASP A 765 89.67 -22.33 27.22
C ASP A 765 90.13 -21.55 28.45
N LYS A 766 89.21 -20.84 29.13
CA LYS A 766 89.49 -20.18 30.40
C LYS A 766 89.94 -21.19 31.47
N ARG A 767 89.32 -22.37 31.51
CA ARG A 767 89.68 -23.42 32.48
C ARG A 767 91.03 -24.06 32.17
N LYS A 768 91.35 -24.28 30.88
CA LYS A 768 92.67 -24.72 30.43
C LYS A 768 93.77 -23.75 30.89
N LEU A 769 93.57 -22.45 30.67
CA LEU A 769 94.52 -21.42 31.08
C LEU A 769 94.70 -21.37 32.61
N GLN A 770 93.63 -21.56 33.39
CA GLN A 770 93.72 -21.68 34.85
C GLN A 770 94.54 -22.89 35.29
N LEU A 771 94.31 -24.04 34.67
CA LEU A 771 95.05 -25.27 34.96
C LEU A 771 96.54 -25.13 34.58
N GLU A 772 96.86 -24.51 33.45
CA GLU A 772 98.24 -24.20 33.07
C GLU A 772 98.94 -23.31 34.10
N MET A 773 98.26 -22.27 34.61
CA MET A 773 98.81 -21.43 35.68
C MET A 773 98.97 -22.19 37.01
N GLU A 774 98.05 -23.08 37.36
CA GLU A 774 98.15 -23.92 38.56
C GLU A 774 99.33 -24.89 38.46
N ILE A 775 99.51 -25.53 37.29
CA ILE A 775 100.66 -26.39 37.00
C ILE A 775 101.97 -25.60 37.09
N GLN A 776 102.04 -24.39 36.51
CA GLN A 776 103.22 -23.53 36.61
C GLN A 776 103.53 -23.12 38.06
N LYS A 777 102.51 -22.83 38.87
CA LYS A 777 102.68 -22.53 40.30
C LYS A 777 103.21 -23.74 41.07
N GLN A 778 102.65 -24.93 40.82
CA GLN A 778 103.11 -26.16 41.46
C GLN A 778 104.55 -26.51 41.05
N ALA A 779 104.90 -26.37 39.78
CA ALA A 779 106.26 -26.57 39.29
C ALA A 779 107.26 -25.60 39.95
N LYS A 780 106.88 -24.33 40.14
CA LYS A 780 107.71 -23.35 40.88
C LYS A 780 107.89 -23.71 42.35
N SER A 781 106.87 -24.25 43.02
CA SER A 781 106.97 -24.69 44.42
C SER A 781 107.76 -26.00 44.64
N LEU A 782 108.02 -26.75 43.56
CA LEU A 782 108.82 -27.97 43.61
C LEU A 782 110.30 -27.73 43.23
N LEU A 783 110.61 -26.60 42.58
CA LEU A 783 111.95 -26.24 42.10
C LEU A 783 112.65 -25.16 42.94
N GLY A 784 111.98 -24.62 43.96
CA GLY A 784 112.56 -23.74 44.98
C GLY A 784 112.27 -24.30 46.36
#